data_AF-A0A932S316-F1
#
_entry.id   AF-A0A932S316-F1
#
_cell.length_a   1.000
_cell.length_b   1.000
_cell.length_c   1.000
_cell.angle_alpha   90.00
_cell.angle_beta   90.00
_cell.angle_gamma   90.00
#
_symmetry.space_group_name_H-M   'P 1'
#
loop_
_entity.id
_entity.type
_entity.pdbx_description
1 polymer ?
#
loop_
_entity_poly.entity_id
_entity_poly.type
_entity_poly.pdbx_seq_one_letter_code
_entity_poly.pdbx_strand_id
1 'polypeptide(L)'
;AHAKVVNISLDLSRTNPALRTAVKKAADSGDVVIVGASGDKKGVDTAQCISGGVRYPASDTNAIAVGGTQRDDLRLVSTPGCLGSNYGPELDVVAPSFQITAVKNRVNGSTWTNGIGVSFAAPQVTGQASLIRTVNPNLKWRQVRDIIINTADKIPDMQDSNFTVRYGYGRINVYKSLKAAIPIRYVGVADPNFATAVPGGTVSNTFMILKNHDSTAYNSYSYAKLTGNLTLNNTPLVIEKRVRFKTGAYTLDTTRTRVIIEPEGEIFPEAGGTVILGGDNVIYQGAGACIGLQGGTLKIVDNATVHVGNGGLLASFTASTIQLGNNATLVIDSSGTLQWNANSTWIFGTNAKVEIYGTVKVAANITLTLPATSTLTVYPTANFDMATNSKLEVYGKVKVIDNTTWILPSTSTLRIFPGANFQMGTNVQLLSNGKVNAQGTSSSRITFTSSKTPPVAGDWYGIILNSGPDTLTNCNVRYAQYGITDTSKAGTLFQNDSVTNCSAIGVYGYKALAYGALNIQNTTIQNNGQSGLNLFQAWANVSGCTISNNTGDGINMSKSAYLYIDHTNVQQNQGFGLRAVESSTSVYLATGGTGQGWNIVTGNASGQVSLSASATVFIGDRYQSCDCPQKPNKTPPVISTGCPPDCPLTDHESGGYNTIYGNYFWVTNGTSTGVYADLTYWNSCPTPPAAAFNGTVYRDYPQGCGGIEPIVVHRKNDSGDEQLQSVSAGTSEAIQMIKHLLYLINSNPDSADYAIPMLSSLVGPLGKYIYALGVPWENYLINIEQSSLSNKLKRQALVYKIEARLERQDYNGVLSLCNTSFTLQHYSSRNTRR
;
A
#
# COMPACT_ATOMS: atom_id res chain seq x y z
N ALA A 1 48.36 1.26 -33.77
CA ALA A 1 48.79 2.40 -32.94
C ALA A 1 47.91 2.46 -31.69
N HIS A 2 48.49 2.61 -30.49
CA HIS A 2 47.76 2.58 -29.21
C HIS A 2 47.83 3.93 -28.51
N ALA A 3 47.08 4.93 -29.02
CA ALA A 3 47.05 6.26 -28.44
C ALA A 3 46.46 6.23 -27.01
N LYS A 4 47.16 6.82 -26.04
CA LYS A 4 46.78 6.86 -24.62
C LYS A 4 45.99 8.11 -24.22
N VAL A 5 46.13 9.18 -25.00
CA VAL A 5 45.37 10.42 -24.93
C VAL A 5 45.03 10.84 -26.37
N VAL A 6 43.79 11.25 -26.61
CA VAL A 6 43.27 11.65 -27.92
C VAL A 6 42.69 13.05 -27.81
N ASN A 7 43.32 14.00 -28.51
CA ASN A 7 42.82 15.36 -28.66
C ASN A 7 41.78 15.44 -29.79
N ILE A 8 40.60 15.98 -29.49
CA ILE A 8 39.51 16.18 -30.45
C ILE A 8 39.15 17.67 -30.51
N SER A 9 39.85 18.39 -31.39
CA SER A 9 39.65 19.81 -31.70
C SER A 9 38.65 20.01 -32.85
N LEU A 10 37.50 19.36 -32.77
CA LEU A 10 36.36 19.53 -33.69
C LEU A 10 35.07 19.55 -32.88
N ASP A 11 34.02 20.17 -33.42
CA ASP A 11 32.70 20.20 -32.81
C ASP A 11 31.59 19.82 -33.81
N LEU A 12 30.55 19.18 -33.31
CA LEU A 12 29.35 18.78 -34.03
C LEU A 12 28.11 19.35 -33.34
N SER A 13 27.18 19.89 -34.13
CA SER A 13 25.89 20.42 -33.64
C SER A 13 24.87 19.35 -33.27
N ARG A 14 25.13 18.09 -33.63
CA ARG A 14 24.32 16.92 -33.26
C ARG A 14 25.23 15.72 -32.99
N THR A 15 24.83 14.87 -32.04
CA THR A 15 25.54 13.64 -31.71
C THR A 15 25.58 12.69 -32.91
N ASN A 16 26.76 12.28 -33.34
CA ASN A 16 26.94 11.25 -34.37
C ASN A 16 27.02 9.86 -33.70
N PRO A 17 26.15 8.88 -34.07
CA PRO A 17 26.15 7.56 -33.42
C PRO A 17 27.47 6.80 -33.53
N ALA A 18 28.16 6.85 -34.68
CA ALA A 18 29.43 6.17 -34.87
C ALA A 18 30.56 6.80 -34.04
N LEU A 19 30.61 8.14 -33.96
CA LEU A 19 31.56 8.83 -33.08
C LEU A 19 31.25 8.55 -31.60
N ARG A 20 29.97 8.47 -31.21
CA ARG A 20 29.57 8.06 -29.85
C ARG A 20 30.00 6.63 -29.52
N THR A 21 29.82 5.69 -30.44
CA THR A 21 30.34 4.33 -30.26
C THR A 21 31.87 4.30 -30.17
N ALA A 22 32.59 5.13 -30.94
CA ALA A 22 34.05 5.22 -30.88
C ALA A 22 34.55 5.83 -29.55
N VAL A 23 33.94 6.94 -29.10
CA VAL A 23 34.21 7.60 -27.82
C VAL A 23 33.92 6.64 -26.67
N LYS A 24 32.76 6.00 -26.67
CA LYS A 24 32.40 4.99 -25.66
C LYS A 24 33.39 3.82 -25.66
N LYS A 25 33.73 3.25 -26.83
CA LYS A 25 34.68 2.13 -26.93
C LYS A 25 36.08 2.49 -26.41
N ALA A 26 36.55 3.71 -26.67
CA ALA A 26 37.81 4.21 -26.13
C ALA A 26 37.74 4.36 -24.60
N ALA A 27 36.63 4.86 -24.05
CA ALA A 27 36.43 4.96 -22.60
C ALA A 27 36.21 3.60 -21.90
N ASP A 28 35.51 2.67 -22.54
CA ASP A 28 35.24 1.30 -22.07
C ASP A 28 36.54 0.48 -21.93
N SER A 29 37.60 0.84 -22.68
CA SER A 29 38.94 0.26 -22.49
C SER A 29 39.54 0.56 -21.11
N GLY A 30 38.98 1.55 -20.38
CA GLY A 30 39.54 2.11 -19.15
C GLY A 30 40.82 2.93 -19.34
N ASP A 31 41.42 2.91 -20.53
CA ASP A 31 42.79 3.37 -20.78
C ASP A 31 42.84 4.69 -21.54
N VAL A 32 42.06 4.87 -22.61
CA VAL A 32 42.21 6.04 -23.49
C VAL A 32 41.53 7.29 -22.91
N VAL A 33 42.31 8.35 -22.67
CA VAL A 33 41.79 9.68 -22.31
C VAL A 33 41.34 10.41 -23.57
N ILE A 34 40.11 10.93 -23.57
CA ILE A 34 39.55 11.72 -24.67
C ILE A 34 39.43 13.17 -24.20
N VAL A 35 39.97 14.11 -24.95
CA VAL A 35 39.92 15.54 -24.62
C VAL A 35 39.24 16.28 -25.76
N GLY A 36 38.07 16.85 -25.50
CA GLY A 36 37.23 17.50 -26.51
C GLY A 36 37.20 19.02 -26.34
N ALA A 37 37.32 19.76 -27.43
CA ALA A 37 37.08 21.20 -27.43
C ALA A 37 35.56 21.49 -27.35
N SER A 38 35.15 22.41 -26.47
CA SER A 38 33.72 22.74 -26.21
C SER A 38 32.92 23.26 -27.42
N GLY A 39 33.61 23.59 -28.51
CA GLY A 39 33.10 24.26 -29.70
C GLY A 39 33.19 25.78 -29.61
N ASP A 40 33.32 26.42 -30.77
CA ASP A 40 33.32 27.88 -30.91
C ASP A 40 31.97 28.36 -31.47
N LYS A 41 31.40 29.43 -30.90
CA LYS A 41 30.40 30.26 -31.61
C LYS A 41 31.14 31.09 -32.66
N LYS A 42 30.53 31.27 -33.84
CA LYS A 42 31.03 32.10 -34.96
C LYS A 42 29.83 32.81 -35.59
N GLY A 43 29.97 34.09 -35.93
CA GLY A 43 28.87 34.87 -36.51
C GLY A 43 29.18 36.35 -36.74
N VAL A 44 28.26 37.06 -37.39
CA VAL A 44 28.35 38.51 -37.64
C VAL A 44 27.60 39.35 -36.59
N ASP A 45 26.70 38.75 -35.81
CA ASP A 45 25.99 39.43 -34.73
C ASP A 45 26.86 39.47 -33.47
N THR A 46 27.42 40.65 -33.18
CA THR A 46 28.33 40.90 -32.07
C THR A 46 27.65 40.99 -30.71
N ALA A 47 26.31 40.98 -30.62
CA ALA A 47 25.60 41.18 -29.35
C ALA A 47 25.83 40.04 -28.33
N GLN A 48 26.10 38.82 -28.79
CA GLN A 48 26.47 37.69 -27.91
C GLN A 48 27.46 36.72 -28.60
N CYS A 49 28.76 36.93 -28.44
CA CYS A 49 29.79 36.01 -28.97
C CYS A 49 30.01 34.72 -28.16
N ILE A 50 29.10 34.42 -27.24
CA ILE A 50 29.10 33.20 -26.42
C ILE A 50 27.78 32.44 -26.63
N SER A 51 27.83 31.12 -26.49
CA SER A 51 26.66 30.22 -26.58
C SER A 51 26.65 29.27 -25.40
N GLY A 52 25.46 29.02 -24.86
CA GLY A 52 25.21 27.81 -24.07
C GLY A 52 25.24 26.56 -24.96
N GLY A 53 25.47 25.40 -24.33
CA GLY A 53 25.64 24.09 -24.95
C GLY A 53 27.09 23.78 -25.31
N VAL A 54 27.75 22.93 -24.51
CA VAL A 54 28.98 22.25 -24.95
C VAL A 54 28.63 21.36 -26.14
N ARG A 55 29.45 21.36 -27.20
CA ARG A 55 29.19 20.58 -28.42
C ARG A 55 29.77 19.17 -28.36
N TYR A 56 29.23 18.29 -29.19
CA TYR A 56 29.71 16.91 -29.29
C TYR A 56 31.04 16.85 -30.08
N PRO A 57 32.05 16.05 -29.68
CA PRO A 57 32.06 15.05 -28.62
C PRO A 57 32.52 15.55 -27.24
N ALA A 58 32.83 16.84 -27.05
CA ALA A 58 33.22 17.36 -25.74
C ALA A 58 32.08 17.21 -24.70
N SER A 59 30.82 17.28 -25.13
CA SER A 59 29.65 17.03 -24.27
C SER A 59 29.38 15.55 -23.95
N ASP A 60 30.19 14.61 -24.44
CA ASP A 60 30.10 13.21 -24.03
C ASP A 60 30.61 13.06 -22.59
N THR A 61 29.88 12.37 -21.72
CA THR A 61 30.33 12.12 -20.33
C THR A 61 31.62 11.31 -20.25
N ASN A 62 32.05 10.71 -21.37
CA ASN A 62 33.31 9.98 -21.50
C ASN A 62 34.50 10.82 -22.03
N ALA A 63 34.30 12.10 -22.31
CA ALA A 63 35.34 13.05 -22.68
C ALA A 63 35.70 14.00 -21.52
N ILE A 64 36.84 14.66 -21.63
CA ILE A 64 37.18 15.86 -20.86
C ILE A 64 36.79 17.07 -21.71
N ALA A 65 35.81 17.84 -21.26
CA ALA A 65 35.29 19.00 -21.98
C ALA A 65 36.13 20.26 -21.68
N VAL A 66 36.70 20.86 -22.72
CA VAL A 66 37.65 21.98 -22.57
C VAL A 66 37.11 23.30 -23.11
N GLY A 67 37.05 24.31 -22.24
CA GLY A 67 36.72 25.69 -22.57
C GLY A 67 37.94 26.57 -22.79
N GLY A 68 37.74 27.71 -23.44
CA GLY A 68 38.79 28.65 -23.77
C GLY A 68 38.75 29.91 -22.91
N THR A 69 39.91 30.31 -22.37
CA THR A 69 40.13 31.63 -21.75
C THR A 69 41.11 32.49 -22.54
N GLN A 70 41.14 33.77 -22.19
CA GLN A 70 42.13 34.76 -22.58
C GLN A 70 43.28 34.79 -21.56
N ARG A 71 44.20 35.74 -21.70
CA ARG A 71 45.43 35.86 -20.88
C ARG A 71 45.18 36.24 -19.40
N ASP A 72 44.01 36.76 -19.11
CA ASP A 72 43.54 37.35 -17.84
C ASP A 72 42.43 36.49 -17.20
N ASP A 73 42.40 35.20 -17.53
CA ASP A 73 41.37 34.21 -17.15
C ASP A 73 39.94 34.52 -17.60
N LEU A 74 39.68 35.69 -18.20
CA LEU A 74 38.40 35.99 -18.84
C LEU A 74 38.10 34.96 -19.92
N ARG A 75 36.83 34.58 -20.05
CA ARG A 75 36.39 33.68 -21.12
C ARG A 75 36.80 34.20 -22.51
N LEU A 76 37.18 33.29 -23.41
CA LEU A 76 37.43 33.61 -24.81
C LEU A 76 36.22 34.28 -25.47
N VAL A 77 36.43 35.54 -25.86
CA VAL A 77 35.61 36.33 -26.77
C VAL A 77 36.56 37.13 -27.65
N SER A 78 36.42 37.04 -28.97
CA SER A 78 37.26 37.75 -29.93
C SER A 78 36.42 38.35 -31.07
N THR A 79 36.71 39.61 -31.37
CA THR A 79 36.09 40.40 -32.45
C THR A 79 37.19 41.08 -33.29
N PRO A 80 36.96 41.37 -34.59
CA PRO A 80 35.77 41.03 -35.38
C PRO A 80 35.62 39.53 -35.68
N GLY A 81 34.41 39.08 -36.07
CA GLY A 81 34.10 37.68 -36.39
C GLY A 81 33.45 36.85 -35.27
N CYS A 82 33.30 37.46 -34.08
CA CYS A 82 32.49 36.95 -32.97
C CYS A 82 32.79 35.50 -32.57
N LEU A 83 34.07 35.22 -32.36
CA LEU A 83 34.58 33.93 -31.93
C LEU A 83 34.52 33.84 -30.40
N GLY A 84 33.89 32.80 -29.84
CA GLY A 84 33.92 32.58 -28.40
C GLY A 84 33.61 31.16 -27.96
N SER A 85 34.15 30.79 -26.79
CA SER A 85 34.05 29.44 -26.25
C SER A 85 32.62 29.13 -25.78
N ASN A 86 32.06 28.00 -26.20
CA ASN A 86 30.78 27.49 -25.68
C ASN A 86 30.91 26.99 -24.23
N TYR A 87 29.79 26.97 -23.51
CA TYR A 87 29.70 26.47 -22.14
C TYR A 87 28.43 25.67 -21.86
N GLY A 88 28.48 24.87 -20.80
CA GLY A 88 27.33 24.16 -20.27
C GLY A 88 27.70 23.44 -18.98
N PRO A 89 26.75 22.73 -18.36
CA PRO A 89 27.02 21.86 -17.21
C PRO A 89 28.03 20.73 -17.53
N GLU A 90 28.28 20.43 -18.80
CA GLU A 90 29.22 19.39 -19.24
C GLU A 90 30.70 19.82 -19.18
N LEU A 91 30.99 21.10 -18.94
CA LEU A 91 32.34 21.67 -19.05
C LEU A 91 33.25 21.25 -17.87
N ASP A 92 34.38 20.60 -18.13
CA ASP A 92 35.32 20.17 -17.07
C ASP A 92 36.28 21.27 -16.64
N VAL A 93 37.03 21.84 -17.58
CA VAL A 93 38.10 22.81 -17.29
C VAL A 93 38.23 23.83 -18.40
N VAL A 94 38.89 24.95 -18.09
CA VAL A 94 39.34 25.92 -19.09
C VAL A 94 40.85 25.95 -19.22
N ALA A 95 41.33 26.29 -20.41
CA ALA A 95 42.74 26.57 -20.67
C ALA A 95 42.88 27.79 -21.61
N PRO A 96 44.05 28.47 -21.60
CA PRO A 96 44.32 29.59 -22.50
C PRO A 96 44.05 29.23 -23.96
N SER A 97 43.43 30.15 -24.70
CA SER A 97 42.95 29.91 -26.08
C SER A 97 43.03 31.14 -26.99
N PHE A 98 43.57 32.24 -26.48
CA PHE A 98 43.73 33.50 -27.18
C PHE A 98 45.22 33.77 -27.45
N GLN A 99 45.58 34.02 -28.70
CA GLN A 99 46.95 34.29 -29.15
C GLN A 99 47.96 33.20 -28.75
N ILE A 100 47.58 31.93 -28.88
CA ILE A 100 48.43 30.78 -28.53
C ILE A 100 49.46 30.54 -29.64
N THR A 101 50.74 30.76 -29.34
CA THR A 101 51.85 30.47 -30.26
C THR A 101 51.93 28.97 -30.55
N ALA A 102 51.84 28.60 -31.82
CA ALA A 102 51.88 27.21 -32.29
C ALA A 102 52.73 27.06 -33.56
N VAL A 103 53.25 25.85 -33.81
CA VAL A 103 53.95 25.52 -35.06
C VAL A 103 52.92 25.27 -36.17
N LYS A 104 53.07 25.99 -37.27
CA LYS A 104 52.33 25.80 -38.52
C LYS A 104 53.27 25.27 -39.60
N ASN A 105 53.17 23.98 -39.86
CA ASN A 105 53.84 23.36 -41.00
C ASN A 105 53.29 23.95 -42.32
N ARG A 106 54.17 24.30 -43.26
CA ARG A 106 53.85 24.70 -44.62
C ARG A 106 54.74 23.92 -45.58
N VAL A 107 54.31 23.75 -46.82
CA VAL A 107 55.03 22.98 -47.86
C VAL A 107 56.48 23.47 -48.05
N ASN A 108 56.77 24.74 -47.76
CA ASN A 108 58.10 25.36 -47.87
C ASN A 108 58.75 25.66 -46.50
N GLY A 109 58.43 24.88 -45.46
CA GLY A 109 59.06 24.96 -44.13
C GLY A 109 58.11 25.29 -42.99
N SER A 110 58.47 24.88 -41.78
CA SER A 110 57.70 25.16 -40.55
C SER A 110 57.80 26.63 -40.16
N THR A 111 56.66 27.24 -39.84
CA THR A 111 56.53 28.63 -39.40
C THR A 111 55.83 28.69 -38.04
N TRP A 112 55.96 29.79 -37.30
CA TRP A 112 55.14 30.05 -36.12
C TRP A 112 53.83 30.76 -36.50
N THR A 113 52.76 30.51 -35.74
CA THR A 113 51.46 31.19 -35.88
C THR A 113 50.85 31.45 -34.51
N ASN A 114 50.07 32.51 -34.37
CA ASN A 114 49.26 32.75 -33.17
C ASN A 114 47.83 32.28 -33.43
N GLY A 115 47.39 31.28 -32.67
CA GLY A 115 46.06 30.68 -32.76
C GLY A 115 45.05 31.35 -31.84
N ILE A 116 43.78 31.36 -32.24
CA ILE A 116 42.64 31.75 -31.40
C ILE A 116 41.54 30.70 -31.60
N GLY A 117 40.89 30.26 -30.51
CA GLY A 117 39.78 29.30 -30.52
C GLY A 117 39.96 28.16 -29.52
N VAL A 118 38.86 27.52 -29.10
CA VAL A 118 38.92 26.43 -28.09
C VAL A 118 39.77 25.23 -28.55
N SER A 119 39.98 25.09 -29.86
CA SER A 119 40.90 24.13 -30.47
C SER A 119 42.36 24.29 -30.02
N PHE A 120 42.77 25.43 -29.44
CA PHE A 120 44.07 25.64 -28.82
C PHE A 120 44.11 25.38 -27.31
N ALA A 121 42.95 25.34 -26.63
CA ALA A 121 42.83 24.95 -25.23
C ALA A 121 42.89 23.42 -25.06
N ALA A 122 42.12 22.67 -25.85
CA ALA A 122 42.09 21.20 -25.82
C ALA A 122 43.49 20.51 -25.90
N PRO A 123 44.44 20.94 -26.76
CA PRO A 123 45.76 20.32 -26.80
C PRO A 123 46.61 20.61 -25.55
N GLN A 124 46.37 21.69 -24.82
CA GLN A 124 47.06 21.94 -23.55
C GLN A 124 46.58 20.97 -22.46
N VAL A 125 45.26 20.72 -22.38
CA VAL A 125 44.69 19.70 -21.47
C VAL A 125 45.12 18.29 -21.89
N THR A 126 45.26 18.03 -23.19
CA THR A 126 45.85 16.79 -23.75
C THR A 126 47.31 16.63 -23.31
N GLY A 127 48.11 17.69 -23.37
CA GLY A 127 49.49 17.71 -22.88
C GLY A 127 49.56 17.44 -21.37
N GLN A 128 48.69 18.08 -20.59
CA GLN A 128 48.57 17.86 -19.14
C GLN A 128 48.21 16.40 -18.83
N ALA A 129 47.18 15.85 -19.47
CA ALA A 129 46.80 14.44 -19.37
C ALA A 129 47.96 13.49 -19.73
N SER A 130 48.75 13.84 -20.75
CA SER A 130 49.91 13.04 -21.16
C SER A 130 51.02 13.05 -20.10
N LEU A 131 51.34 14.22 -19.52
CA LEU A 131 52.33 14.35 -18.45
C LEU A 131 51.89 13.64 -17.16
N ILE A 132 50.61 13.72 -16.79
CA ILE A 132 50.02 12.96 -15.68
C ILE A 132 50.25 11.46 -15.87
N ARG A 133 50.02 10.94 -17.08
CA ARG A 133 50.28 9.54 -17.41
C ARG A 133 51.76 9.19 -17.48
N THR A 134 52.66 10.14 -17.68
CA THR A 134 54.11 9.92 -17.53
C THR A 134 54.47 9.71 -16.05
N VAL A 135 53.88 10.49 -15.13
CA VAL A 135 54.10 10.32 -13.68
C VAL A 135 53.51 9.00 -13.16
N ASN A 136 52.34 8.59 -13.66
CA ASN A 136 51.70 7.34 -13.28
C ASN A 136 50.98 6.68 -14.47
N PRO A 137 51.64 5.77 -15.22
CA PRO A 137 51.09 5.20 -16.46
C PRO A 137 49.88 4.28 -16.24
N ASN A 138 49.71 3.78 -15.02
CA ASN A 138 48.63 2.87 -14.63
C ASN A 138 47.29 3.58 -14.41
N LEU A 139 47.26 4.93 -14.41
CA LEU A 139 46.03 5.69 -14.25
C LEU A 139 45.04 5.39 -15.38
N LYS A 140 43.82 5.01 -14.99
CA LYS A 140 42.66 4.91 -15.87
C LYS A 140 42.23 6.31 -16.33
N TRP A 141 41.57 6.40 -17.48
CA TRP A 141 41.24 7.71 -18.06
C TRP A 141 40.41 8.61 -17.12
N ARG A 142 39.50 8.01 -16.33
CA ARG A 142 38.72 8.73 -15.32
C ARG A 142 39.58 9.31 -14.20
N GLN A 143 40.60 8.57 -13.75
CA GLN A 143 41.54 9.07 -12.74
C GLN A 143 42.40 10.23 -13.30
N VAL A 144 42.77 10.18 -14.58
CA VAL A 144 43.46 11.31 -15.24
C VAL A 144 42.56 12.55 -15.33
N ARG A 145 41.27 12.38 -15.67
CA ARG A 145 40.27 13.46 -15.60
C ARG A 145 40.19 14.00 -14.18
N ASP A 146 39.97 13.15 -13.18
CA ASP A 146 39.86 13.54 -11.76
C ASP A 146 41.06 14.33 -11.25
N ILE A 147 42.29 13.97 -11.67
CA ILE A 147 43.48 14.79 -11.38
C ILE A 147 43.29 16.21 -11.95
N ILE A 148 42.94 16.33 -13.23
CA ILE A 148 42.84 17.61 -13.93
C ILE A 148 41.79 18.53 -13.29
N ILE A 149 40.58 18.03 -13.02
CA ILE A 149 39.51 18.84 -12.41
C ILE A 149 39.76 19.17 -10.93
N ASN A 150 40.31 18.25 -10.12
CA ASN A 150 40.57 18.51 -8.70
C ASN A 150 41.80 19.39 -8.44
N THR A 151 42.71 19.52 -9.42
CA THR A 151 43.91 20.36 -9.31
C THR A 151 43.83 21.69 -10.05
N ALA A 152 42.72 21.95 -10.76
CA ALA A 152 42.45 23.21 -11.43
C ALA A 152 42.48 24.41 -10.46
N ASP A 153 43.03 25.53 -10.92
CA ASP A 153 42.99 26.81 -10.21
C ASP A 153 41.58 27.41 -10.31
N LYS A 154 41.02 27.81 -9.17
CA LYS A 154 39.83 28.68 -9.15
C LYS A 154 40.27 30.07 -9.59
N ILE A 155 39.64 30.60 -10.63
CA ILE A 155 39.90 31.93 -11.16
C ILE A 155 38.95 32.96 -10.52
N PRO A 156 39.24 34.27 -10.53
CA PRO A 156 38.45 35.26 -9.80
C PRO A 156 36.94 35.25 -10.12
N ASP A 157 36.58 35.10 -11.40
CA ASP A 157 35.18 35.00 -11.87
C ASP A 157 34.40 33.80 -11.28
N MET A 158 35.08 32.80 -10.70
CA MET A 158 34.42 31.67 -10.05
C MET A 158 33.98 31.95 -8.62
N GLN A 159 34.43 33.05 -8.00
CA GLN A 159 34.08 33.44 -6.62
C GLN A 159 34.27 32.27 -5.64
N ASP A 160 35.46 31.63 -5.70
CA ASP A 160 35.84 30.43 -4.95
C ASP A 160 34.94 29.18 -5.10
N SER A 161 33.96 29.21 -6.00
CA SER A 161 33.08 28.08 -6.29
C SER A 161 33.87 26.90 -6.86
N ASN A 162 33.61 25.68 -6.36
CA ASN A 162 34.30 24.49 -6.86
C ASN A 162 34.01 24.18 -8.32
N PHE A 163 32.84 24.54 -8.82
CA PHE A 163 32.40 24.41 -10.21
C PHE A 163 31.59 25.65 -10.61
N THR A 164 31.71 26.08 -11.86
CA THR A 164 30.76 27.02 -12.48
C THR A 164 30.43 26.57 -13.89
N VAL A 165 29.19 26.80 -14.34
CA VAL A 165 28.81 26.49 -15.73
C VAL A 165 29.66 27.24 -16.76
N ARG A 166 30.31 28.37 -16.41
CA ARG A 166 31.15 29.14 -17.34
C ARG A 166 32.59 28.60 -17.43
N TYR A 167 33.17 28.13 -16.33
CA TYR A 167 34.61 27.80 -16.28
C TYR A 167 34.89 26.34 -15.87
N GLY A 168 33.86 25.51 -15.75
CA GLY A 168 33.97 24.16 -15.22
C GLY A 168 34.51 24.19 -13.79
N TYR A 169 35.45 23.32 -13.48
CA TYR A 169 36.20 23.30 -12.23
C TYR A 169 37.37 24.29 -12.18
N GLY A 170 37.60 25.08 -13.25
CA GLY A 170 38.57 26.17 -13.28
C GLY A 170 39.67 26.01 -14.33
N ARG A 171 40.73 26.83 -14.22
CA ARG A 171 41.86 26.81 -15.15
C ARG A 171 42.77 25.62 -14.85
N ILE A 172 43.23 24.90 -15.87
CA ILE A 172 44.21 23.84 -15.68
C ILE A 172 45.49 24.29 -14.95
N ASN A 173 46.00 23.44 -14.06
CA ASN A 173 47.29 23.65 -13.38
C ASN A 173 48.16 22.39 -13.51
N VAL A 174 49.14 22.45 -14.42
CA VAL A 174 50.02 21.32 -14.71
C VAL A 174 50.82 20.91 -13.45
N TYR A 175 51.42 21.86 -12.73
CA TYR A 175 52.25 21.58 -11.56
C TYR A 175 51.48 20.86 -10.44
N LYS A 176 50.31 21.37 -10.07
CA LYS A 176 49.43 20.71 -9.08
C LYS A 176 49.01 19.32 -9.57
N SER A 177 48.66 19.18 -10.85
CA SER A 177 48.27 17.88 -11.42
C SER A 177 49.36 16.83 -11.39
N LEU A 178 50.63 17.20 -11.62
CA LEU A 178 51.75 16.26 -11.57
C LEU A 178 52.12 15.88 -10.14
N LYS A 179 52.01 16.81 -9.18
CA LYS A 179 52.10 16.48 -7.75
C LYS A 179 51.00 15.51 -7.34
N ALA A 180 49.76 15.75 -7.77
CA ALA A 180 48.64 14.89 -7.43
C ALA A 180 48.73 13.50 -8.10
N ALA A 181 49.33 13.42 -9.29
CA ALA A 181 49.57 12.17 -10.00
C ALA A 181 50.56 11.23 -9.28
N ILE A 182 51.36 11.73 -8.34
CA ILE A 182 52.15 10.91 -7.40
C ILE A 182 51.18 10.35 -6.35
N PRO A 183 50.92 9.03 -6.34
CA PRO A 183 49.93 8.44 -5.45
C PRO A 183 50.56 8.03 -4.12
N ILE A 184 49.86 8.32 -3.02
CA ILE A 184 50.04 7.57 -1.77
C ILE A 184 49.48 6.17 -2.02
N ARG A 185 50.36 5.16 -2.00
CA ARG A 185 50.00 3.76 -2.22
C ARG A 185 50.11 2.98 -0.92
N TYR A 186 49.00 2.39 -0.49
CA TYR A 186 49.02 1.32 0.51
C TYR A 186 48.79 0.01 -0.22
N VAL A 187 49.78 -0.87 -0.19
CA VAL A 187 49.61 -2.26 -0.63
C VAL A 187 49.01 -2.98 0.56
N GLY A 188 47.79 -3.51 0.42
CA GLY A 188 47.18 -4.35 1.47
C GLY A 188 48.03 -5.61 1.71
N VAL A 189 47.72 -6.39 2.74
CA VAL A 189 48.29 -7.74 2.90
C VAL A 189 47.21 -8.80 2.72
N ALA A 190 47.61 -9.99 2.26
CA ALA A 190 46.72 -11.13 2.03
C ALA A 190 46.32 -11.88 3.32
N ASP A 191 46.17 -11.17 4.45
CA ASP A 191 45.70 -11.72 5.73
C ASP A 191 44.68 -10.76 6.39
N PRO A 192 43.46 -11.21 6.73
CA PRO A 192 42.45 -10.36 7.39
C PRO A 192 42.83 -9.90 8.80
N ASN A 193 43.76 -10.56 9.47
CA ASN A 193 44.20 -10.27 10.83
C ASN A 193 45.33 -9.22 10.88
N PHE A 194 46.14 -9.13 9.82
CA PHE A 194 47.36 -8.28 9.78
C PHE A 194 47.26 -7.12 8.77
N ALA A 195 46.05 -6.67 8.47
CA ALA A 195 45.74 -5.62 7.47
C ALA A 195 46.70 -4.42 7.49
N THR A 196 47.08 -3.93 6.30
CA THR A 196 47.99 -2.79 6.15
C THR A 196 47.42 -1.54 6.83
N ALA A 197 48.18 -0.99 7.77
CA ALA A 197 47.82 0.23 8.48
C ALA A 197 47.75 1.43 7.52
N VAL A 198 46.60 2.09 7.48
CA VAL A 198 46.38 3.38 6.82
C VAL A 198 46.27 4.43 7.94
N PRO A 199 47.29 5.29 8.12
CA PRO A 199 47.27 6.34 9.14
C PRO A 199 46.08 7.29 9.00
N GLY A 200 45.55 7.73 10.15
CA GLY A 200 44.66 8.88 10.21
C GLY A 200 45.38 10.20 9.91
N GLY A 201 44.61 11.28 9.83
CA GLY A 201 45.07 12.63 9.51
C GLY A 201 44.26 13.25 8.37
N THR A 202 44.79 14.32 7.77
CA THR A 202 44.22 14.94 6.56
C THR A 202 45.16 14.74 5.39
N VAL A 203 44.66 14.16 4.30
CA VAL A 203 45.41 13.98 3.05
C VAL A 203 44.77 14.87 1.98
N SER A 204 45.56 15.80 1.42
CA SER A 204 45.06 16.81 0.48
C SER A 204 45.78 16.81 -0.87
N ASN A 205 45.03 17.05 -1.95
CA ASN A 205 45.54 17.32 -3.30
C ASN A 205 46.48 16.23 -3.88
N THR A 206 46.18 14.95 -3.63
CA THR A 206 46.95 13.79 -4.12
C THR A 206 46.02 12.63 -4.50
N PHE A 207 46.53 11.42 -4.71
CA PHE A 207 45.73 10.22 -4.92
C PHE A 207 46.03 9.22 -3.81
N MET A 208 45.01 8.60 -3.23
CA MET A 208 45.18 7.46 -2.35
C MET A 208 44.76 6.21 -3.11
N ILE A 209 45.68 5.28 -3.32
CA ILE A 209 45.40 4.01 -3.99
C ILE A 209 45.66 2.88 -3.01
N LEU A 210 44.63 2.11 -2.70
CA LEU A 210 44.75 0.87 -1.95
C LEU A 210 44.86 -0.27 -2.96
N LYS A 211 46.01 -0.96 -2.95
CA LYS A 211 46.39 -1.98 -3.94
C LYS A 211 46.31 -3.38 -3.35
N ASN A 212 46.02 -4.36 -4.19
CA ASN A 212 46.15 -5.77 -3.81
C ASN A 212 47.63 -6.14 -3.66
N HIS A 213 47.99 -6.88 -2.61
CA HIS A 213 49.31 -7.47 -2.41
C HIS A 213 49.72 -8.33 -3.61
N ASP A 214 48.81 -9.23 -4.00
CA ASP A 214 49.10 -10.26 -4.97
C ASP A 214 48.65 -9.83 -6.37
N SER A 215 49.48 -8.99 -6.99
CA SER A 215 49.27 -8.52 -8.36
C SER A 215 49.28 -9.65 -9.41
N THR A 216 49.71 -10.86 -9.03
CA THR A 216 49.85 -12.05 -9.89
C THR A 216 48.72 -13.05 -9.68
N ALA A 217 48.33 -13.29 -8.44
CA ALA A 217 47.17 -14.07 -8.05
C ALA A 217 46.12 -13.16 -7.38
N TYR A 218 45.41 -12.40 -8.21
CA TYR A 218 44.04 -12.81 -8.53
C TYR A 218 43.19 -13.15 -7.30
N ASN A 219 43.39 -14.36 -6.76
CA ASN A 219 42.39 -15.20 -6.10
C ASN A 219 41.99 -14.78 -4.69
N SER A 220 42.77 -13.92 -4.02
CA SER A 220 42.58 -13.56 -2.60
C SER A 220 42.31 -12.08 -2.40
N TYR A 221 41.56 -11.77 -1.33
CA TYR A 221 41.40 -10.39 -0.85
C TYR A 221 42.63 -9.94 -0.07
N SER A 222 43.09 -8.72 -0.36
CA SER A 222 44.03 -7.98 0.47
C SER A 222 43.31 -6.99 1.37
N TYR A 223 43.86 -6.75 2.56
CA TYR A 223 43.23 -5.93 3.60
C TYR A 223 44.05 -4.69 3.93
N ALA A 224 43.37 -3.55 4.02
CA ALA A 224 43.89 -2.29 4.53
C ALA A 224 42.95 -1.78 5.63
N LYS A 225 43.48 -1.17 6.70
CA LYS A 225 42.69 -0.75 7.86
C LYS A 225 43.13 0.61 8.40
N LEU A 226 42.17 1.48 8.70
CA LEU A 226 42.45 2.76 9.37
C LEU A 226 43.01 2.55 10.79
N THR A 227 44.03 3.35 11.13
CA THR A 227 44.56 3.46 12.50
C THR A 227 44.24 4.81 13.17
N GLY A 228 43.49 5.68 12.50
CA GLY A 228 42.95 6.93 13.02
C GLY A 228 41.91 7.53 12.06
N ASN A 229 41.23 8.59 12.48
CA ASN A 229 40.29 9.32 11.62
C ASN A 229 41.01 9.90 10.39
N LEU A 230 40.52 9.61 9.19
CA LEU A 230 41.12 10.04 7.93
C LEU A 230 40.16 10.98 7.17
N THR A 231 40.64 12.16 6.81
CA THR A 231 39.93 13.13 5.96
C THR A 231 40.62 13.26 4.62
N LEU A 232 39.87 13.06 3.53
CA LEU A 232 40.36 13.17 2.15
C LEU A 232 39.80 14.42 1.47
N ASN A 233 40.66 15.41 1.22
CA ASN A 233 40.28 16.73 0.71
C ASN A 233 40.91 16.97 -0.67
N ASN A 234 40.12 16.92 -1.74
CA ASN A 234 40.60 16.89 -3.13
C ASN A 234 41.60 15.74 -3.38
N THR A 235 41.43 14.61 -2.70
CA THR A 235 42.32 13.44 -2.78
C THR A 235 41.55 12.19 -3.20
N PRO A 236 41.45 11.85 -4.49
CA PRO A 236 40.65 10.71 -4.91
C PRO A 236 41.13 9.40 -4.31
N LEU A 237 40.19 8.65 -3.75
CA LEU A 237 40.42 7.33 -3.16
C LEU A 237 40.11 6.26 -4.19
N VAL A 238 41.07 5.40 -4.49
CA VAL A 238 40.92 4.25 -5.39
C VAL A 238 41.07 2.98 -4.57
N ILE A 239 40.03 2.16 -4.55
CA ILE A 239 40.04 0.81 -4.01
C ILE A 239 40.20 -0.13 -5.21
N GLU A 240 41.39 -0.71 -5.39
CA GLU A 240 41.63 -1.64 -6.50
C GLU A 240 40.92 -2.99 -6.27
N LYS A 241 40.82 -3.78 -7.34
CA LYS A 241 40.19 -5.11 -7.32
C LYS A 241 40.71 -6.00 -6.17
N ARG A 242 39.76 -6.59 -5.43
CA ARG A 242 40.00 -7.49 -4.28
C ARG A 242 40.80 -6.84 -3.15
N VAL A 243 40.59 -5.54 -2.94
CA VAL A 243 41.04 -4.82 -1.75
C VAL A 243 39.86 -4.51 -0.86
N ARG A 244 39.93 -4.93 0.41
CA ARG A 244 38.96 -4.61 1.45
C ARG A 244 39.52 -3.53 2.37
N PHE A 245 38.94 -2.32 2.30
CA PHE A 245 39.29 -1.21 3.18
C PHE A 245 38.39 -1.16 4.40
N LYS A 246 38.96 -1.36 5.58
CA LYS A 246 38.27 -1.40 6.86
C LYS A 246 38.46 -0.10 7.63
N THR A 247 37.38 0.48 8.17
CA THR A 247 37.49 1.68 9.01
C THR A 247 37.96 1.40 10.43
N GLY A 248 37.84 0.17 10.94
CA GLY A 248 37.82 -0.04 12.39
C GLY A 248 36.77 0.85 13.05
N ALA A 249 37.09 1.40 14.23
CA ALA A 249 36.27 2.36 14.95
C ALA A 249 36.45 3.83 14.47
N TYR A 250 37.09 4.07 13.34
CA TYR A 250 37.47 5.41 12.88
C TYR A 250 36.54 5.96 11.78
N THR A 251 36.63 7.27 11.57
CA THR A 251 35.92 7.97 10.50
C THR A 251 36.78 8.06 9.24
N LEU A 252 36.20 7.72 8.09
CA LEU A 252 36.68 8.06 6.76
C LEU A 252 35.79 9.16 6.17
N ASP A 253 36.27 10.39 6.14
CA ASP A 253 35.58 11.51 5.48
C ASP A 253 36.03 11.63 4.03
N THR A 254 35.08 11.44 3.11
CA THR A 254 35.28 11.54 1.65
C THR A 254 34.46 12.67 1.01
N THR A 255 33.84 13.55 1.82
CA THR A 255 32.88 14.57 1.37
C THR A 255 33.41 15.51 0.29
N ARG A 256 34.73 15.71 0.24
CA ARG A 256 35.43 16.59 -0.70
C ARG A 256 36.28 15.82 -1.72
N THR A 257 35.93 14.57 -2.02
CA THR A 257 36.69 13.76 -2.96
C THR A 257 35.89 12.67 -3.66
N ARG A 258 36.37 12.21 -4.82
CA ARG A 258 35.84 11.03 -5.52
C ARG A 258 36.38 9.74 -4.88
N VAL A 259 35.51 8.75 -4.70
CA VAL A 259 35.78 7.41 -4.21
C VAL A 259 35.50 6.43 -5.35
N ILE A 260 36.55 5.88 -5.94
CA ILE A 260 36.49 4.92 -7.02
C ILE A 260 36.63 3.52 -6.43
N ILE A 261 35.61 2.69 -6.62
CA ILE A 261 35.61 1.29 -6.20
C ILE A 261 35.67 0.42 -7.46
N GLU A 262 36.83 -0.19 -7.71
CA GLU A 262 37.03 -1.13 -8.82
C GLU A 262 36.19 -2.41 -8.62
N PRO A 263 35.97 -3.24 -9.67
CA PRO A 263 35.27 -4.51 -9.51
C PRO A 263 35.89 -5.38 -8.42
N GLU A 264 35.05 -5.86 -7.49
CA GLU A 264 35.48 -6.63 -6.30
C GLU A 264 36.37 -5.84 -5.33
N GLY A 265 36.47 -4.52 -5.45
CA GLY A 265 36.97 -3.62 -4.40
C GLY A 265 35.87 -3.31 -3.40
N GLU A 266 36.21 -3.14 -2.12
CA GLU A 266 35.20 -3.03 -1.06
C GLU A 266 35.60 -2.06 0.06
N ILE A 267 34.63 -1.29 0.57
CA ILE A 267 34.78 -0.45 1.78
C ILE A 267 33.86 -0.98 2.87
N PHE A 268 34.41 -1.20 4.06
CA PHE A 268 33.71 -1.72 5.23
C PHE A 268 33.79 -0.78 6.43
N PRO A 269 32.68 -0.07 6.73
CA PRO A 269 32.44 0.50 8.05
C PRO A 269 32.28 -0.64 9.07
N GLU A 270 33.34 -0.91 9.83
CA GLU A 270 33.33 -1.83 10.97
C GLU A 270 32.67 -1.17 12.20
N ALA A 271 32.36 -1.94 13.24
CA ALA A 271 31.73 -1.44 14.47
C ALA A 271 32.41 -0.18 15.05
N GLY A 272 31.62 0.87 15.29
CA GLY A 272 32.07 2.19 15.73
C GLY A 272 32.62 3.09 14.61
N GLY A 273 32.99 2.53 13.46
CA GLY A 273 33.50 3.27 12.31
C GLY A 273 32.41 3.97 11.51
N THR A 274 32.81 5.01 10.78
CA THR A 274 31.91 5.80 9.93
C THR A 274 32.55 6.09 8.58
N VAL A 275 31.82 5.91 7.48
CA VAL A 275 32.17 6.46 6.17
C VAL A 275 31.23 7.62 5.86
N ILE A 276 31.79 8.79 5.57
CA ILE A 276 31.03 10.00 5.22
C ILE A 276 31.18 10.28 3.72
N LEU A 277 30.05 10.36 3.02
CA LEU A 277 29.95 10.59 1.58
C LEU A 277 29.40 11.99 1.26
N GLY A 278 29.95 12.60 0.20
CA GLY A 278 29.47 13.83 -0.43
C GLY A 278 28.56 13.56 -1.63
N GLY A 279 28.17 14.62 -2.35
CA GLY A 279 27.36 14.51 -3.56
C GLY A 279 28.13 13.90 -4.74
N ASP A 280 27.53 12.92 -5.42
CA ASP A 280 28.02 12.18 -6.60
C ASP A 280 29.48 11.70 -6.47
N ASN A 281 29.88 11.40 -5.23
CA ASN A 281 31.27 11.21 -4.90
C ASN A 281 31.73 9.75 -5.01
N VAL A 282 30.83 8.76 -5.02
CA VAL A 282 31.18 7.34 -5.20
C VAL A 282 30.99 6.91 -6.65
N ILE A 283 31.99 6.22 -7.21
CA ILE A 283 31.99 5.65 -8.55
C ILE A 283 32.28 4.14 -8.45
N TYR A 284 31.23 3.34 -8.55
CA TYR A 284 31.32 1.89 -8.70
C TYR A 284 31.73 1.53 -10.14
N GLN A 285 32.74 0.68 -10.34
CA GLN A 285 33.26 0.32 -11.67
C GLN A 285 32.89 -1.10 -12.16
N GLY A 286 31.96 -1.79 -11.51
CA GLY A 286 31.45 -3.07 -11.97
C GLY A 286 30.88 -3.94 -10.86
N ALA A 287 30.50 -5.17 -11.22
CA ALA A 287 30.03 -6.17 -10.27
C ALA A 287 31.05 -6.42 -9.14
N GLY A 288 30.54 -6.57 -7.91
CA GLY A 288 31.36 -6.78 -6.71
C GLY A 288 31.98 -5.51 -6.12
N ALA A 289 31.92 -4.36 -6.79
CA ALA A 289 32.27 -3.09 -6.18
C ALA A 289 31.27 -2.77 -5.05
N CYS A 290 31.74 -2.70 -3.79
CA CYS A 290 30.86 -2.75 -2.62
C CYS A 290 31.14 -1.67 -1.57
N ILE A 291 30.08 -1.09 -0.98
CA ILE A 291 30.12 -0.53 0.37
C ILE A 291 29.34 -1.49 1.27
N GLY A 292 30.05 -2.21 2.14
CA GLY A 292 29.53 -3.28 2.98
C GLY A 292 29.54 -2.91 4.46
N LEU A 293 28.38 -2.73 5.07
CA LEU A 293 28.29 -2.35 6.47
C LEU A 293 28.48 -3.57 7.38
N GLN A 294 29.46 -3.50 8.29
CA GLN A 294 29.79 -4.52 9.29
C GLN A 294 29.76 -3.92 10.71
N GLY A 295 28.63 -3.30 11.07
CA GLY A 295 28.40 -2.70 12.38
C GLY A 295 28.71 -1.20 12.45
N GLY A 296 29.29 -0.63 11.40
CA GLY A 296 29.57 0.79 11.29
C GLY A 296 28.41 1.61 10.72
N THR A 297 28.71 2.86 10.44
CA THR A 297 27.77 3.84 9.88
C THR A 297 28.16 4.26 8.47
N LEU A 298 27.20 4.28 7.54
CA LEU A 298 27.29 5.07 6.32
C LEU A 298 26.54 6.38 6.53
N LYS A 299 27.20 7.51 6.32
CA LYS A 299 26.61 8.84 6.43
C LYS A 299 26.68 9.57 5.08
N ILE A 300 25.55 9.95 4.52
CA ILE A 300 25.45 10.85 3.37
C ILE A 300 25.10 12.24 3.92
N VAL A 301 25.89 13.26 3.56
CA VAL A 301 25.72 14.63 4.11
C VAL A 301 24.52 15.37 3.54
N ASP A 302 24.15 16.48 4.18
CA ASP A 302 23.05 17.34 3.75
C ASP A 302 23.22 17.79 2.29
N ASN A 303 22.11 17.75 1.54
CA ASN A 303 21.98 18.08 0.11
C ASN A 303 22.83 17.22 -0.84
N ALA A 304 23.48 16.15 -0.37
CA ALA A 304 24.18 15.22 -1.24
C ALA A 304 23.23 14.19 -1.89
N THR A 305 23.42 13.94 -3.18
CA THR A 305 22.89 12.76 -3.87
C THR A 305 24.00 11.73 -4.00
N VAL A 306 23.72 10.45 -3.76
CA VAL A 306 24.69 9.36 -3.92
C VAL A 306 24.07 8.24 -4.73
N HIS A 307 24.74 7.86 -5.82
CA HIS A 307 24.31 6.82 -6.74
C HIS A 307 25.02 5.48 -6.45
N VAL A 308 24.23 4.42 -6.28
CA VAL A 308 24.68 3.02 -6.31
C VAL A 308 24.25 2.46 -7.65
N GLY A 309 25.21 2.26 -8.56
CA GLY A 309 24.95 1.87 -9.94
C GLY A 309 26.11 1.11 -10.57
N ASN A 310 26.02 0.84 -11.88
CA ASN A 310 27.07 0.15 -12.65
C ASN A 310 27.50 -1.21 -12.06
N GLY A 311 26.54 -2.01 -11.59
CA GLY A 311 26.80 -3.29 -10.90
C GLY A 311 27.22 -3.16 -9.43
N GLY A 312 27.25 -1.93 -8.90
CA GLY A 312 27.63 -1.63 -7.52
C GLY A 312 26.64 -2.13 -6.48
N LEU A 313 27.18 -2.45 -5.31
CA LEU A 313 26.45 -2.98 -4.16
C LEU A 313 26.56 -2.04 -2.96
N LEU A 314 25.43 -1.70 -2.35
CA LEU A 314 25.34 -1.18 -0.99
C LEU A 314 24.68 -2.25 -0.12
N ALA A 315 25.43 -2.84 0.80
CA ALA A 315 24.98 -3.97 1.60
C ALA A 315 25.12 -3.73 3.10
N SER A 316 24.21 -4.28 3.89
CA SER A 316 24.35 -4.43 5.34
C SER A 316 24.51 -5.90 5.71
N PHE A 317 25.65 -6.27 6.29
CA PHE A 317 26.02 -7.65 6.63
C PHE A 317 25.80 -7.98 8.11
N THR A 318 25.97 -6.99 9.00
CA THR A 318 25.61 -7.07 10.42
C THR A 318 24.82 -5.82 10.80
N ALA A 319 24.27 -5.77 12.02
CA ALA A 319 23.42 -4.65 12.45
C ALA A 319 24.18 -3.32 12.41
N SER A 320 23.81 -2.46 11.46
CA SER A 320 24.58 -1.27 11.07
C SER A 320 23.67 -0.03 10.98
N THR A 321 24.24 1.14 10.68
CA THR A 321 23.47 2.39 10.52
C THR A 321 23.64 2.98 9.12
N ILE A 322 22.53 3.37 8.49
CA ILE A 322 22.52 4.36 7.39
C ILE A 322 21.96 5.68 7.92
N GLN A 323 22.69 6.76 7.69
CA GLN A 323 22.28 8.12 7.97
C GLN A 323 22.25 8.95 6.68
N LEU A 324 21.08 9.52 6.38
CA LEU A 324 20.89 10.51 5.32
C LEU A 324 20.71 11.89 5.95
N GLY A 325 21.49 12.87 5.51
CA GLY A 325 21.36 14.28 5.91
C GLY A 325 20.09 14.96 5.38
N ASN A 326 19.90 16.23 5.72
CA ASN A 326 18.76 17.02 5.23
C ASN A 326 18.81 17.16 3.70
N ASN A 327 17.68 16.94 3.02
CA ASN A 327 17.54 16.87 1.57
C ASN A 327 18.48 15.86 0.86
N ALA A 328 19.14 14.96 1.60
CA ALA A 328 20.03 13.97 1.01
C ALA A 328 19.25 12.89 0.26
N THR A 329 19.80 12.38 -0.84
CA THR A 329 19.14 11.37 -1.68
C THR A 329 20.07 10.19 -1.94
N LEU A 330 19.63 8.99 -1.59
CA LEU A 330 20.28 7.73 -1.98
C LEU A 330 19.57 7.16 -3.20
N VAL A 331 20.27 7.06 -4.33
CA VAL A 331 19.74 6.51 -5.59
C VAL A 331 20.32 5.12 -5.80
N ILE A 332 19.47 4.12 -6.03
CA ILE A 332 19.85 2.79 -6.49
C ILE A 332 19.51 2.75 -7.98
N ASP A 333 20.50 2.97 -8.84
CA ASP A 333 20.34 2.99 -10.30
C ASP A 333 19.88 1.62 -10.83
N SER A 334 19.40 1.55 -12.08
CA SER A 334 18.86 0.31 -12.68
C SER A 334 19.80 -0.90 -12.69
N SER A 335 21.11 -0.68 -12.54
CA SER A 335 22.15 -1.72 -12.43
C SER A 335 22.77 -1.84 -11.04
N GLY A 336 22.31 -1.06 -10.07
CA GLY A 336 22.74 -1.12 -8.67
C GLY A 336 21.91 -2.09 -7.84
N THR A 337 22.47 -2.50 -6.70
CA THR A 337 21.77 -3.33 -5.70
C THR A 337 21.89 -2.73 -4.30
N LEU A 338 20.77 -2.67 -3.59
CA LEU A 338 20.68 -2.44 -2.15
C LEU A 338 20.38 -3.79 -1.47
N GLN A 339 21.20 -4.25 -0.53
CA GLN A 339 21.04 -5.59 0.08
C GLN A 339 21.06 -5.58 1.61
N TRP A 340 19.99 -6.10 2.23
CA TRP A 340 19.83 -6.19 3.68
C TRP A 340 19.95 -7.63 4.17
N ASN A 341 21.09 -7.98 4.76
CA ASN A 341 21.34 -9.29 5.38
C ASN A 341 21.20 -9.27 6.92
N ALA A 342 21.05 -8.08 7.52
CA ALA A 342 20.84 -7.86 8.94
C ALA A 342 19.91 -6.66 9.18
N ASN A 343 19.16 -6.67 10.28
CA ASN A 343 18.35 -5.51 10.70
C ASN A 343 19.28 -4.31 10.96
N SER A 344 18.95 -3.15 10.41
CA SER A 344 19.83 -1.97 10.46
C SER A 344 19.03 -0.71 10.75
N THR A 345 19.64 0.24 11.44
CA THR A 345 19.04 1.53 11.79
C THR A 345 19.12 2.48 10.61
N TRP A 346 17.99 3.08 10.23
CA TRP A 346 17.94 4.12 9.21
C TRP A 346 17.55 5.47 9.84
N ILE A 347 18.41 6.47 9.67
CA ILE A 347 18.23 7.83 10.20
C ILE A 347 18.10 8.79 9.02
N PHE A 348 16.95 9.45 8.90
CA PHE A 348 16.64 10.37 7.81
C PHE A 348 16.48 11.80 8.33
N GLY A 349 17.30 12.72 7.83
CA GLY A 349 17.09 14.16 7.96
C GLY A 349 15.83 14.64 7.23
N THR A 350 15.52 15.93 7.36
CA THR A 350 14.33 16.54 6.75
C THR A 350 14.37 16.39 5.23
N ASN A 351 13.27 15.94 4.62
CA ASN A 351 13.13 15.68 3.18
C ASN A 351 14.14 14.68 2.58
N ALA A 352 14.80 13.85 3.38
CA ALA A 352 15.72 12.83 2.86
C ALA A 352 14.97 11.73 2.08
N LYS A 353 15.61 11.21 1.04
CA LYS A 353 14.96 10.34 0.04
C LYS A 353 15.77 9.09 -0.28
N VAL A 354 15.04 8.03 -0.66
CA VAL A 354 15.61 6.87 -1.34
C VAL A 354 14.89 6.70 -2.67
N GLU A 355 15.63 6.60 -3.77
CA GLU A 355 15.10 6.40 -5.12
C GLU A 355 15.56 5.05 -5.66
N ILE A 356 14.60 4.18 -5.99
CA ILE A 356 14.87 2.81 -6.46
C ILE A 356 14.53 2.69 -7.93
N TYR A 357 15.57 2.52 -8.76
CA TYR A 357 15.49 2.04 -10.14
C TYR A 357 16.01 0.61 -10.27
N GLY A 358 16.94 0.19 -9.40
CA GLY A 358 17.59 -1.12 -9.42
C GLY A 358 16.94 -2.17 -8.53
N THR A 359 17.76 -3.08 -8.00
CA THR A 359 17.28 -4.19 -7.16
C THR A 359 17.42 -3.88 -5.68
N VAL A 360 16.35 -4.12 -4.91
CA VAL A 360 16.36 -4.19 -3.45
C VAL A 360 16.28 -5.66 -3.04
N LYS A 361 17.28 -6.15 -2.31
CA LYS A 361 17.33 -7.51 -1.77
C LYS A 361 17.16 -7.49 -0.25
N VAL A 362 16.24 -8.28 0.29
CA VAL A 362 16.05 -8.44 1.75
C VAL A 362 16.13 -9.91 2.10
N ALA A 363 17.11 -10.27 2.94
CA ALA A 363 17.35 -11.65 3.36
C ALA A 363 16.26 -12.18 4.30
N ALA A 364 16.25 -13.50 4.51
CA ALA A 364 15.21 -14.17 5.28
C ALA A 364 15.15 -13.67 6.73
N ASN A 365 13.94 -13.44 7.23
CA ASN A 365 13.65 -12.87 8.56
C ASN A 365 14.19 -11.45 8.81
N ILE A 366 14.70 -10.73 7.80
CA ILE A 366 15.20 -9.36 7.94
C ILE A 366 14.08 -8.34 7.71
N THR A 367 14.13 -7.25 8.48
CA THR A 367 13.22 -6.11 8.36
C THR A 367 13.98 -4.90 7.81
N LEU A 368 13.46 -4.31 6.73
CA LEU A 368 13.86 -3.02 6.21
C LEU A 368 12.83 -1.97 6.63
N THR A 369 13.23 -1.04 7.51
CA THR A 369 12.33 -0.02 8.07
C THR A 369 12.65 1.36 7.50
N LEU A 370 11.64 2.02 6.92
CA LEU A 370 11.71 3.37 6.38
C LEU A 370 10.98 4.35 7.32
N PRO A 371 11.70 5.29 7.98
CA PRO A 371 11.14 6.14 9.04
C PRO A 371 10.16 7.19 8.49
N ALA A 372 9.39 7.81 9.39
CA ALA A 372 8.33 8.76 9.02
C ALA A 372 8.81 9.98 8.22
N THR A 373 10.06 10.42 8.42
CA THR A 373 10.68 11.53 7.68
C THR A 373 11.13 11.16 6.26
N SER A 374 11.11 9.88 5.90
CA SER A 374 11.58 9.40 4.60
C SER A 374 10.58 9.62 3.46
N THR A 375 11.10 9.84 2.26
CA THR A 375 10.38 9.58 1.01
C THR A 375 11.06 8.45 0.24
N LEU A 376 10.34 7.34 0.05
CA LEU A 376 10.71 6.30 -0.91
C LEU A 376 10.11 6.64 -2.28
N THR A 377 10.92 6.61 -3.34
CA THR A 377 10.44 6.69 -4.72
C THR A 377 10.76 5.38 -5.46
N VAL A 378 9.75 4.75 -6.05
CA VAL A 378 9.86 3.48 -6.79
C VAL A 378 9.62 3.75 -8.28
N TYR A 379 10.59 3.41 -9.13
CA TYR A 379 10.55 3.57 -10.58
C TYR A 379 10.21 2.26 -11.31
N PRO A 380 9.79 2.28 -12.59
CA PRO A 380 9.29 1.09 -13.30
C PRO A 380 10.26 -0.09 -13.43
N THR A 381 11.57 0.16 -13.34
CA THR A 381 12.60 -0.90 -13.39
C THR A 381 12.93 -1.49 -12.02
N ALA A 382 12.36 -0.96 -10.94
CA ALA A 382 12.62 -1.39 -9.57
C ALA A 382 12.23 -2.85 -9.35
N ASN A 383 13.13 -3.63 -8.76
CA ASN A 383 12.87 -5.03 -8.42
C ASN A 383 13.04 -5.26 -6.91
N PHE A 384 12.03 -5.85 -6.26
CA PHE A 384 12.06 -6.17 -4.83
C PHE A 384 12.18 -7.70 -4.67
N ASP A 385 13.39 -8.16 -4.37
CA ASP A 385 13.76 -9.55 -4.13
C ASP A 385 13.78 -9.80 -2.61
N MET A 386 12.61 -10.15 -2.09
CA MET A 386 12.34 -10.27 -0.65
C MET A 386 12.17 -11.75 -0.26
N ALA A 387 13.11 -12.25 0.54
CA ALA A 387 13.15 -13.64 0.97
C ALA A 387 12.14 -13.95 2.11
N THR A 388 12.05 -15.22 2.51
CA THR A 388 11.04 -15.71 3.45
C THR A 388 11.04 -14.99 4.79
N ASN A 389 9.84 -14.62 5.27
CA ASN A 389 9.58 -13.86 6.50
C ASN A 389 10.22 -12.46 6.54
N SER A 390 10.74 -11.96 5.41
CA SER A 390 11.26 -10.60 5.34
C SER A 390 10.13 -9.56 5.34
N LYS A 391 10.45 -8.35 5.80
CA LYS A 391 9.48 -7.27 6.00
C LYS A 391 9.99 -5.97 5.41
N LEU A 392 9.10 -5.23 4.77
CA LEU A 392 9.26 -3.81 4.46
C LEU A 392 8.31 -3.02 5.36
N GLU A 393 8.84 -2.18 6.22
CA GLU A 393 8.06 -1.32 7.12
C GLU A 393 8.09 0.12 6.64
N VAL A 394 6.90 0.69 6.42
CA VAL A 394 6.72 2.04 5.87
C VAL A 394 5.96 2.92 6.86
N TYR A 395 6.65 3.94 7.39
CA TYR A 395 6.06 5.00 8.20
C TYR A 395 5.90 6.31 7.43
N GLY A 396 6.75 6.54 6.43
CA GLY A 396 6.85 7.81 5.71
C GLY A 396 6.02 7.89 4.43
N LYS A 397 6.52 8.67 3.49
CA LYS A 397 5.92 8.87 2.18
C LYS A 397 6.46 7.85 1.16
N VAL A 398 5.59 7.30 0.33
CA VAL A 398 5.96 6.51 -0.84
C VAL A 398 5.42 7.18 -2.10
N LYS A 399 6.26 7.32 -3.12
CA LYS A 399 5.85 7.73 -4.46
C LYS A 399 6.18 6.59 -5.43
N VAL A 400 5.17 6.11 -6.16
CA VAL A 400 5.36 5.08 -7.19
C VAL A 400 5.15 5.75 -8.54
N ILE A 401 6.13 5.65 -9.42
CA ILE A 401 6.16 6.40 -10.69
C ILE A 401 5.31 5.71 -11.77
N ASP A 402 4.79 6.49 -12.71
CA ASP A 402 3.93 6.07 -13.81
C ASP A 402 4.40 4.78 -14.51
N ASN A 403 3.45 3.88 -14.79
CA ASN A 403 3.62 2.55 -15.39
C ASN A 403 4.47 1.56 -14.57
N THR A 404 4.55 1.74 -13.25
CA THR A 404 5.16 0.76 -12.33
C THR A 404 4.12 -0.23 -11.79
N THR A 405 4.35 -1.53 -11.99
CA THR A 405 3.72 -2.59 -11.18
C THR A 405 4.65 -2.90 -10.01
N TRP A 406 4.33 -2.41 -8.81
CA TRP A 406 5.10 -2.71 -7.61
C TRP A 406 4.66 -4.06 -7.05
N ILE A 407 5.51 -5.07 -7.21
CA ILE A 407 5.26 -6.44 -6.78
C ILE A 407 5.84 -6.67 -5.39
N LEU A 408 5.01 -7.16 -4.45
CA LEU A 408 5.47 -7.73 -3.18
C LEU A 408 5.56 -9.26 -3.31
N PRO A 409 6.75 -9.89 -3.14
CA PRO A 409 6.93 -11.34 -3.25
C PRO A 409 6.15 -12.16 -2.23
N SER A 410 5.80 -13.39 -2.59
CA SER A 410 4.85 -14.23 -1.84
C SER A 410 5.27 -14.67 -0.44
N THR A 411 6.56 -14.59 -0.13
CA THR A 411 7.11 -15.01 1.17
C THR A 411 7.40 -13.84 2.09
N SER A 412 6.96 -12.62 1.72
CA SER A 412 7.30 -11.35 2.39
C SER A 412 6.06 -10.60 2.90
N THR A 413 6.27 -9.59 3.76
CA THR A 413 5.20 -8.74 4.29
C THR A 413 5.51 -7.25 4.12
N LEU A 414 4.56 -6.50 3.55
CA LEU A 414 4.53 -5.03 3.57
C LEU A 414 3.73 -4.57 4.78
N ARG A 415 4.39 -3.95 5.77
CA ARG A 415 3.76 -3.35 6.94
C ARG A 415 3.69 -1.85 6.77
N ILE A 416 2.49 -1.28 6.88
CA ILE A 416 2.26 0.15 6.68
C ILE A 416 1.67 0.71 7.98
N PHE A 417 2.31 1.76 8.49
CA PHE A 417 2.02 2.36 9.79
C PHE A 417 1.16 3.63 9.68
N PRO A 418 0.53 4.08 10.78
CA PRO A 418 -0.38 5.23 10.77
C PRO A 418 0.24 6.50 10.16
N GLY A 419 -0.52 7.17 9.30
CA GLY A 419 -0.11 8.42 8.63
C GLY A 419 0.71 8.24 7.34
N ALA A 420 1.12 7.01 6.99
CA ALA A 420 1.86 6.75 5.75
C ALA A 420 1.04 7.15 4.50
N ASN A 421 1.74 7.72 3.51
CA ASN A 421 1.12 8.33 2.33
C ASN A 421 1.72 7.77 1.03
N PHE A 422 0.90 7.05 0.27
CA PHE A 422 1.25 6.41 -1.00
C PHE A 422 0.68 7.23 -2.15
N GLN A 423 1.56 7.87 -2.91
CA GLN A 423 1.26 8.65 -4.10
C GLN A 423 1.55 7.82 -5.35
N MET A 424 0.48 7.43 -6.05
CA MET A 424 0.55 6.53 -7.20
C MET A 424 0.54 7.30 -8.52
N GLY A 425 1.48 6.96 -9.41
CA GLY A 425 1.58 7.48 -10.77
C GLY A 425 0.53 6.90 -11.72
N THR A 426 0.54 7.39 -12.96
CA THR A 426 -0.37 6.89 -14.02
C THR A 426 -0.23 5.38 -14.19
N ASN A 427 -1.35 4.63 -14.22
CA ASN A 427 -1.34 3.18 -14.45
C ASN A 427 -0.50 2.37 -13.42
N VAL A 428 -0.30 2.89 -12.21
CA VAL A 428 0.42 2.16 -11.14
C VAL A 428 -0.44 1.06 -10.53
N GLN A 429 0.17 -0.11 -10.33
CA GLN A 429 -0.41 -1.27 -9.65
C GLN A 429 0.39 -1.59 -8.39
N LEU A 430 -0.29 -1.78 -7.24
CA LEU A 430 0.31 -2.42 -6.07
C LEU A 430 -0.13 -3.89 -6.04
N LEU A 431 0.75 -4.80 -6.45
CA LEU A 431 0.46 -6.23 -6.60
C LEU A 431 1.07 -7.01 -5.42
N SER A 432 0.24 -7.41 -4.46
CA SER A 432 0.67 -8.25 -3.35
C SER A 432 0.51 -9.73 -3.67
N ASN A 433 1.62 -10.40 -3.97
CA ASN A 433 1.68 -11.86 -3.89
C ASN A 433 1.98 -12.34 -2.46
N GLY A 434 2.51 -11.47 -1.59
CA GLY A 434 2.74 -11.71 -0.16
C GLY A 434 1.59 -11.19 0.71
N LYS A 435 1.93 -10.70 1.90
CA LYS A 435 0.97 -10.09 2.84
C LYS A 435 1.11 -8.57 2.95
N VAL A 436 0.01 -7.84 2.84
CA VAL A 436 -0.17 -6.44 3.21
C VAL A 436 -0.76 -6.36 4.62
N ASN A 437 -0.13 -5.57 5.48
CA ASN A 437 -0.61 -5.24 6.81
C ASN A 437 -0.55 -3.73 7.03
N ALA A 438 -1.59 -3.02 6.59
CA ALA A 438 -1.76 -1.59 6.71
C ALA A 438 -2.70 -1.28 7.89
N GLN A 439 -2.15 -0.81 9.01
CA GLN A 439 -2.94 -0.51 10.21
C GLN A 439 -2.77 0.96 10.59
N GLY A 440 -3.73 1.78 10.16
CA GLY A 440 -3.82 3.19 10.54
C GLY A 440 -4.60 3.39 11.84
N THR A 441 -4.70 4.64 12.29
CA THR A 441 -5.64 5.04 13.35
C THR A 441 -6.68 6.01 12.79
N SER A 442 -7.78 6.22 13.51
CA SER A 442 -8.79 7.23 13.15
C SER A 442 -8.20 8.64 13.04
N SER A 443 -7.22 8.98 13.88
CA SER A 443 -6.49 10.26 13.88
C SER A 443 -5.35 10.33 12.85
N SER A 444 -4.83 9.19 12.38
CA SER A 444 -3.68 9.10 11.49
C SER A 444 -3.90 7.98 10.46
N ARG A 445 -4.83 8.26 9.54
CA ARG A 445 -5.28 7.31 8.51
C ARG A 445 -4.20 7.11 7.44
N ILE A 446 -3.96 5.85 7.06
CA ILE A 446 -3.10 5.52 5.91
C ILE A 446 -3.80 5.98 4.63
N THR A 447 -3.05 6.47 3.65
CA THR A 447 -3.64 7.00 2.41
C THR A 447 -2.95 6.46 1.16
N PHE A 448 -3.73 5.86 0.25
CA PHE A 448 -3.38 5.48 -1.11
C PHE A 448 -4.15 6.38 -2.09
N THR A 449 -3.45 7.15 -2.90
CA THR A 449 -4.05 8.22 -3.71
C THR A 449 -3.22 8.48 -4.97
N SER A 450 -3.84 9.11 -5.98
CA SER A 450 -3.12 9.67 -7.13
C SER A 450 -2.01 10.63 -6.69
N SER A 451 -0.91 10.64 -7.44
CA SER A 451 0.20 11.58 -7.34
C SER A 451 -0.01 12.89 -8.10
N LYS A 452 -1.09 13.00 -8.90
CA LYS A 452 -1.42 14.21 -9.69
C LYS A 452 -2.15 15.26 -8.85
N THR A 453 -2.12 16.49 -9.33
CA THR A 453 -2.77 17.66 -8.70
C THR A 453 -3.47 18.50 -9.78
N PRO A 454 -4.82 18.60 -9.78
CA PRO A 454 -5.76 17.84 -8.96
C PRO A 454 -5.76 16.34 -9.32
N PRO A 455 -6.13 15.44 -8.39
CA PRO A 455 -6.30 14.02 -8.67
C PRO A 455 -7.62 13.74 -9.39
N VAL A 456 -7.65 12.73 -10.26
CA VAL A 456 -8.82 12.32 -11.05
C VAL A 456 -9.07 10.82 -10.87
N ALA A 457 -10.35 10.41 -10.89
CA ALA A 457 -10.73 9.00 -10.86
C ALA A 457 -10.08 8.21 -12.02
N GLY A 458 -9.48 7.06 -11.74
CA GLY A 458 -8.76 6.26 -12.73
C GLY A 458 -7.30 6.67 -12.96
N ASP A 459 -6.76 7.57 -12.14
CA ASP A 459 -5.37 8.02 -12.26
C ASP A 459 -4.35 6.88 -12.10
N TRP A 460 -4.62 5.91 -11.23
CA TRP A 460 -3.78 4.74 -11.00
C TRP A 460 -4.62 3.46 -11.03
N TYR A 461 -4.05 2.30 -11.26
CA TYR A 461 -4.84 1.09 -11.53
C TYR A 461 -5.57 0.59 -10.27
N GLY A 462 -4.84 0.35 -9.18
CA GLY A 462 -5.42 -0.19 -7.95
C GLY A 462 -4.47 -0.99 -7.06
N ILE A 463 -5.01 -1.47 -5.94
CA ILE A 463 -4.38 -2.47 -5.06
C ILE A 463 -4.91 -3.85 -5.45
N ILE A 464 -4.03 -4.84 -5.59
CA ILE A 464 -4.36 -6.23 -5.91
C ILE A 464 -3.78 -7.15 -4.82
N LEU A 465 -4.62 -7.95 -4.19
CA LEU A 465 -4.30 -8.84 -3.08
C LEU A 465 -4.49 -10.31 -3.52
N ASN A 466 -3.40 -11.04 -3.74
CA ASN A 466 -3.48 -12.40 -4.34
C ASN A 466 -3.46 -13.55 -3.33
N SER A 467 -2.83 -13.38 -2.16
CA SER A 467 -2.49 -14.51 -1.27
C SER A 467 -3.12 -14.42 0.12
N GLY A 468 -3.06 -13.26 0.78
CA GLY A 468 -3.66 -13.04 2.09
C GLY A 468 -3.10 -13.92 3.23
N PRO A 469 -3.77 -13.92 4.41
CA PRO A 469 -4.84 -13.01 4.78
C PRO A 469 -4.29 -11.60 4.98
N ASP A 470 -4.84 -10.63 4.25
CA ASP A 470 -4.40 -9.24 4.30
C ASP A 470 -5.16 -8.45 5.36
N THR A 471 -4.64 -7.28 5.73
CA THR A 471 -5.28 -6.42 6.74
C THR A 471 -5.09 -4.97 6.36
N LEU A 472 -6.20 -4.29 6.11
CA LEU A 472 -6.29 -2.84 5.97
C LEU A 472 -7.22 -2.35 7.08
N THR A 473 -6.75 -1.40 7.88
CA THR A 473 -7.59 -0.71 8.86
C THR A 473 -7.32 0.80 8.86
N ASN A 474 -8.37 1.60 9.00
CA ASN A 474 -8.31 3.06 8.94
C ASN A 474 -7.57 3.61 7.70
N CYS A 475 -7.72 2.95 6.56
CA CYS A 475 -7.11 3.29 5.28
C CYS A 475 -8.05 4.16 4.43
N ASN A 476 -7.46 5.01 3.60
CA ASN A 476 -8.15 5.75 2.54
C ASN A 476 -7.59 5.30 1.20
N VAL A 477 -8.38 4.64 0.37
CA VAL A 477 -8.04 4.27 -1.01
C VAL A 477 -8.89 5.12 -1.95
N ARG A 478 -8.25 5.90 -2.82
CA ARG A 478 -9.01 6.84 -3.68
C ARG A 478 -8.37 7.13 -5.03
N TYR A 479 -9.21 7.53 -5.99
CA TYR A 479 -8.82 7.93 -7.34
C TYR A 479 -8.17 6.82 -8.18
N ALA A 480 -8.39 5.55 -7.81
CA ALA A 480 -7.94 4.40 -8.59
C ALA A 480 -8.87 4.14 -9.79
N GLN A 481 -8.53 3.17 -10.65
CA GLN A 481 -9.47 2.55 -11.57
C GLN A 481 -10.31 1.53 -10.78
N TYR A 482 -9.64 0.55 -10.19
CA TYR A 482 -10.21 -0.39 -9.22
C TYR A 482 -9.63 -0.06 -7.84
N GLY A 483 -10.45 0.22 -6.83
CA GLY A 483 -9.93 0.62 -5.52
C GLY A 483 -9.09 -0.47 -4.86
N ILE A 484 -9.74 -1.58 -4.53
CA ILE A 484 -9.11 -2.80 -4.01
C ILE A 484 -9.66 -4.00 -4.77
N THR A 485 -8.79 -4.84 -5.31
CA THR A 485 -9.14 -6.15 -5.87
C THR A 485 -8.56 -7.24 -4.96
N ASP A 486 -9.43 -8.09 -4.42
CA ASP A 486 -9.04 -9.24 -3.59
C ASP A 486 -9.34 -10.53 -4.35
N THR A 487 -8.28 -11.29 -4.62
CA THR A 487 -8.36 -12.65 -5.21
C THR A 487 -7.83 -13.71 -4.24
N SER A 488 -7.52 -13.32 -3.00
CA SER A 488 -7.05 -14.22 -1.96
C SER A 488 -8.16 -15.17 -1.52
N LYS A 489 -7.76 -16.27 -0.87
CA LYS A 489 -8.66 -17.27 -0.29
C LYS A 489 -8.47 -17.39 1.22
N ALA A 490 -7.96 -16.33 1.83
CA ALA A 490 -7.54 -16.28 3.23
C ALA A 490 -8.10 -15.00 3.83
N GLY A 491 -9.07 -15.12 4.75
CA GLY A 491 -9.96 -14.04 5.19
C GLY A 491 -9.29 -12.68 5.41
N THR A 492 -9.33 -11.83 4.39
CA THR A 492 -8.82 -10.46 4.43
C THR A 492 -9.76 -9.60 5.26
N LEU A 493 -9.19 -8.68 6.04
CA LEU A 493 -9.92 -7.70 6.84
C LEU A 493 -9.76 -6.30 6.24
N PHE A 494 -10.89 -5.66 5.96
CA PHE A 494 -11.02 -4.24 5.67
C PHE A 494 -11.86 -3.62 6.81
N GLN A 495 -11.32 -2.71 7.60
CA GLN A 495 -11.99 -2.21 8.82
C GLN A 495 -11.84 -0.70 9.04
N ASN A 496 -12.97 -0.01 9.15
CA ASN A 496 -13.03 1.46 9.27
C ASN A 496 -12.39 2.17 8.06
N ASP A 497 -12.41 1.55 6.87
CA ASP A 497 -11.75 2.04 5.66
C ASP A 497 -12.65 2.98 4.84
N SER A 498 -12.06 3.64 3.84
CA SER A 498 -12.76 4.48 2.88
C SER A 498 -12.23 4.21 1.47
N VAL A 499 -13.10 3.75 0.57
CA VAL A 499 -12.76 3.39 -0.82
C VAL A 499 -13.60 4.24 -1.77
N THR A 500 -13.00 5.28 -2.38
CA THR A 500 -13.77 6.40 -2.95
C THR A 500 -13.24 6.96 -4.26
N ASN A 501 -14.14 7.52 -5.07
CA ASN A 501 -13.81 8.22 -6.30
C ASN A 501 -12.99 7.37 -7.29
N CYS A 502 -13.20 6.05 -7.34
CA CYS A 502 -12.54 5.18 -8.33
C CYS A 502 -13.28 5.23 -9.68
N SER A 503 -12.63 5.09 -10.82
CA SER A 503 -13.30 5.18 -12.14
C SER A 503 -14.04 3.90 -12.56
N ALA A 504 -13.80 2.78 -11.87
CA ALA A 504 -14.55 1.55 -12.02
C ALA A 504 -15.05 1.08 -10.64
N ILE A 505 -14.68 -0.12 -10.20
CA ILE A 505 -15.22 -0.75 -8.99
C ILE A 505 -14.49 -0.24 -7.74
N GLY A 506 -15.22 0.02 -6.65
CA GLY A 506 -14.61 0.34 -5.35
C GLY A 506 -13.84 -0.84 -4.78
N VAL A 507 -14.55 -1.88 -4.34
CA VAL A 507 -13.97 -3.15 -3.85
C VAL A 507 -14.42 -4.30 -4.74
N TYR A 508 -13.49 -5.14 -5.20
CA TYR A 508 -13.76 -6.25 -6.11
C TYR A 508 -13.23 -7.57 -5.53
N GLY A 509 -14.13 -8.44 -5.07
CA GLY A 509 -13.80 -9.84 -4.77
C GLY A 509 -13.87 -10.67 -6.05
N TYR A 510 -12.74 -11.23 -6.48
CA TYR A 510 -12.64 -11.99 -7.73
C TYR A 510 -11.99 -13.36 -7.51
N LYS A 511 -12.79 -14.43 -7.65
CA LYS A 511 -12.38 -15.85 -7.45
C LYS A 511 -11.95 -16.20 -6.02
N ALA A 512 -12.31 -15.35 -5.05
CA ALA A 512 -12.12 -15.50 -3.61
C ALA A 512 -13.13 -16.51 -2.99
N LEU A 513 -13.12 -17.75 -3.49
CA LEU A 513 -14.02 -18.85 -3.10
C LEU A 513 -13.59 -19.54 -1.79
N ALA A 514 -13.57 -18.82 -0.67
CA ALA A 514 -13.37 -19.37 0.67
C ALA A 514 -14.34 -18.74 1.68
N TYR A 515 -14.68 -19.47 2.76
CA TYR A 515 -15.56 -18.94 3.81
C TYR A 515 -14.98 -17.65 4.39
N GLY A 516 -15.75 -16.55 4.33
CA GLY A 516 -15.29 -15.25 4.82
C GLY A 516 -13.99 -14.76 4.18
N ALA A 517 -13.80 -14.99 2.88
CA ALA A 517 -12.59 -14.55 2.16
C ALA A 517 -12.39 -13.03 2.21
N LEU A 518 -13.48 -12.25 2.08
CA LEU A 518 -13.48 -10.80 2.34
C LEU A 518 -14.32 -10.52 3.60
N ASN A 519 -13.76 -9.77 4.56
CA ASN A 519 -14.48 -9.27 5.73
C ASN A 519 -14.39 -7.74 5.73
N ILE A 520 -15.49 -7.08 5.36
CA ILE A 520 -15.58 -5.63 5.20
C ILE A 520 -16.41 -5.08 6.35
N GLN A 521 -15.81 -4.25 7.21
CA GLN A 521 -16.41 -3.79 8.45
C GLN A 521 -16.30 -2.26 8.56
N ASN A 522 -17.38 -1.58 8.97
CA ASN A 522 -17.43 -0.13 9.22
C ASN A 522 -16.86 0.73 8.07
N THR A 523 -16.94 0.24 6.84
CA THR A 523 -16.20 0.78 5.69
C THR A 523 -17.11 1.56 4.77
N THR A 524 -16.62 2.67 4.26
CA THR A 524 -17.35 3.55 3.35
C THR A 524 -16.89 3.35 1.90
N ILE A 525 -17.79 2.92 1.02
CA ILE A 525 -17.51 2.65 -0.40
C ILE A 525 -18.41 3.52 -1.27
N GLN A 526 -17.89 4.64 -1.78
CA GLN A 526 -18.74 5.65 -2.44
C GLN A 526 -18.13 6.37 -3.64
N ASN A 527 -18.99 6.96 -4.46
CA ASN A 527 -18.63 7.78 -5.62
C ASN A 527 -17.80 7.04 -6.68
N ASN A 528 -17.99 5.72 -6.85
CA ASN A 528 -17.22 4.93 -7.81
C ASN A 528 -17.91 4.83 -9.19
N GLY A 529 -17.12 4.71 -10.26
CA GLY A 529 -17.51 4.76 -11.67
C GLY A 529 -18.16 3.48 -12.22
N GLN A 530 -18.28 2.44 -11.40
CA GLN A 530 -19.10 1.25 -11.60
C GLN A 530 -19.74 0.85 -10.25
N SER A 531 -19.72 -0.42 -9.88
CA SER A 531 -20.28 -0.88 -8.61
C SER A 531 -19.46 -0.42 -7.40
N GLY A 532 -20.11 -0.23 -6.25
CA GLY A 532 -19.42 -0.03 -4.98
C GLY A 532 -18.62 -1.28 -4.59
N LEU A 533 -19.34 -2.36 -4.29
CA LEU A 533 -18.79 -3.71 -4.10
C LEU A 533 -19.17 -4.60 -5.28
N ASN A 534 -18.22 -5.35 -5.82
CA ASN A 534 -18.48 -6.38 -6.83
C ASN A 534 -17.94 -7.73 -6.33
N LEU A 535 -18.73 -8.79 -6.46
CA LEU A 535 -18.37 -10.16 -6.10
C LEU A 535 -18.56 -11.07 -7.32
N PHE A 536 -17.46 -11.58 -7.85
CA PHE A 536 -17.43 -12.55 -8.94
C PHE A 536 -16.74 -13.82 -8.44
N GLN A 537 -17.49 -14.92 -8.29
CA GLN A 537 -16.98 -16.15 -7.68
C GLN A 537 -16.28 -15.85 -6.32
N ALA A 538 -16.93 -15.12 -5.43
CA ALA A 538 -16.31 -14.62 -4.19
C ALA A 538 -17.28 -14.62 -3.01
N TRP A 539 -16.75 -14.77 -1.79
CA TRP A 539 -17.49 -14.61 -0.53
C TRP A 539 -17.11 -13.28 0.15
N ALA A 540 -18.09 -12.45 0.50
CA ALA A 540 -17.91 -11.35 1.43
C ALA A 540 -18.85 -11.38 2.63
N ASN A 541 -18.32 -11.03 3.80
CA ASN A 541 -19.07 -10.64 4.99
C ASN A 541 -18.99 -9.12 5.10
N VAL A 542 -20.11 -8.42 5.12
CA VAL A 542 -20.18 -6.95 5.11
C VAL A 542 -20.97 -6.48 6.34
N SER A 543 -20.32 -5.78 7.28
CA SER A 543 -20.99 -5.25 8.47
C SER A 543 -20.73 -3.76 8.74
N GLY A 544 -21.74 -3.03 9.20
CA GLY A 544 -21.60 -1.61 9.59
C GLY A 544 -21.24 -0.66 8.45
N CYS A 545 -21.37 -1.07 7.18
CA CYS A 545 -20.80 -0.37 6.05
C CYS A 545 -21.74 0.69 5.47
N THR A 546 -21.20 1.63 4.68
CA THR A 546 -21.98 2.57 3.87
C THR A 546 -21.53 2.50 2.42
N ILE A 547 -22.41 2.08 1.52
CA ILE A 547 -22.14 1.87 0.10
C ILE A 547 -23.07 2.76 -0.71
N SER A 548 -22.56 3.91 -1.20
CA SER A 548 -23.44 4.95 -1.74
C SER A 548 -22.91 5.74 -2.92
N ASN A 549 -23.80 6.38 -3.67
CA ASN A 549 -23.45 7.33 -4.74
C ASN A 549 -22.55 6.73 -5.84
N ASN A 550 -22.55 5.41 -6.00
CA ASN A 550 -21.84 4.73 -7.07
C ASN A 550 -22.67 4.78 -8.36
N THR A 551 -22.01 4.86 -9.51
CA THR A 551 -22.68 5.02 -10.83
C THR A 551 -23.14 3.69 -11.44
N GLY A 552 -22.71 2.56 -10.90
CA GLY A 552 -23.32 1.24 -11.10
C GLY A 552 -24.16 0.81 -9.90
N ASP A 553 -24.29 -0.50 -9.73
CA ASP A 553 -24.98 -1.10 -8.57
C ASP A 553 -24.24 -0.83 -7.25
N GLY A 554 -24.94 -0.72 -6.12
CA GLY A 554 -24.31 -0.61 -4.80
C GLY A 554 -23.46 -1.86 -4.52
N ILE A 555 -24.09 -3.03 -4.55
CA ILE A 555 -23.42 -4.34 -4.54
C ILE A 555 -23.88 -5.17 -5.73
N ASN A 556 -22.94 -5.60 -6.57
CA ASN A 556 -23.18 -6.52 -7.68
C ASN A 556 -22.55 -7.89 -7.42
N MET A 557 -23.27 -8.97 -7.70
CA MET A 557 -22.88 -10.34 -7.39
C MET A 557 -23.15 -11.28 -8.54
N SER A 558 -22.18 -12.12 -8.89
CA SER A 558 -22.27 -13.03 -10.04
C SER A 558 -21.49 -14.33 -9.86
N LYS A 559 -21.98 -15.40 -10.52
CA LYS A 559 -21.35 -16.73 -10.63
C LYS A 559 -20.92 -17.31 -9.28
N SER A 560 -21.85 -17.94 -8.57
CA SER A 560 -21.54 -18.57 -7.27
C SER A 560 -20.92 -17.60 -6.24
N ALA A 561 -21.36 -16.34 -6.23
CA ALA A 561 -20.95 -15.37 -5.22
C ALA A 561 -21.83 -15.47 -3.98
N TYR A 562 -21.22 -15.26 -2.80
CA TYR A 562 -21.88 -15.34 -1.50
C TYR A 562 -21.71 -14.01 -0.76
N LEU A 563 -22.81 -13.47 -0.24
CA LEU A 563 -22.81 -12.25 0.57
C LEU A 563 -23.60 -12.47 1.85
N TYR A 564 -22.96 -12.17 2.98
CA TYR A 564 -23.63 -11.92 4.25
C TYR A 564 -23.56 -10.42 4.54
N ILE A 565 -24.69 -9.78 4.85
CA ILE A 565 -24.78 -8.33 5.09
C ILE A 565 -25.56 -7.99 6.37
N ASP A 566 -24.96 -7.12 7.19
CA ASP A 566 -25.40 -6.75 8.53
C ASP A 566 -25.13 -5.25 8.80
N HIS A 567 -25.97 -4.55 9.57
CA HIS A 567 -25.76 -3.12 9.92
C HIS A 567 -25.39 -2.17 8.77
N THR A 568 -25.75 -2.49 7.51
CA THR A 568 -25.16 -1.84 6.33
C THR A 568 -26.18 -1.00 5.57
N ASN A 569 -25.76 0.19 5.15
CA ASN A 569 -26.55 1.12 4.35
C ASN A 569 -26.07 1.13 2.88
N VAL A 570 -26.94 0.75 1.95
CA VAL A 570 -26.70 0.71 0.50
C VAL A 570 -27.66 1.66 -0.21
N GLN A 571 -27.23 2.88 -0.47
CA GLN A 571 -28.14 3.97 -0.87
C GLN A 571 -27.64 4.86 -2.00
N GLN A 572 -28.57 5.52 -2.72
CA GLN A 572 -28.25 6.57 -3.71
C GLN A 572 -27.33 6.11 -4.87
N ASN A 573 -27.22 4.81 -5.14
CA ASN A 573 -26.49 4.29 -6.28
C ASN A 573 -27.34 4.41 -7.55
N GLN A 574 -26.72 4.60 -8.73
CA GLN A 574 -27.46 4.76 -9.99
C GLN A 574 -27.98 3.43 -10.55
N GLY A 575 -27.28 2.32 -10.26
CA GLY A 575 -27.78 0.97 -10.49
C GLY A 575 -28.80 0.53 -9.45
N PHE A 576 -28.87 -0.78 -9.21
CA PHE A 576 -29.63 -1.35 -8.09
C PHE A 576 -28.86 -1.18 -6.77
N GLY A 577 -29.55 -1.22 -5.64
CA GLY A 577 -28.88 -1.33 -4.34
C GLY A 577 -28.11 -2.65 -4.24
N LEU A 578 -28.82 -3.77 -4.38
CA LEU A 578 -28.28 -5.12 -4.44
C LEU A 578 -28.67 -5.78 -5.77
N ARG A 579 -27.70 -6.35 -6.49
CA ARG A 579 -27.92 -7.08 -7.74
C ARG A 579 -27.25 -8.45 -7.68
N ALA A 580 -28.05 -9.51 -7.80
CA ALA A 580 -27.58 -10.89 -7.86
C ALA A 580 -27.93 -11.51 -9.22
N VAL A 581 -26.92 -12.06 -9.90
CA VAL A 581 -27.08 -12.68 -11.22
C VAL A 581 -26.39 -14.04 -11.29
N GLU A 582 -26.88 -14.87 -12.20
CA GLU A 582 -26.34 -16.21 -12.52
C GLU A 582 -26.43 -17.24 -11.37
N SER A 583 -26.34 -18.52 -11.75
CA SER A 583 -26.68 -19.65 -10.88
C SER A 583 -25.80 -19.75 -9.63
N SER A 584 -26.41 -20.17 -8.53
CA SER A 584 -25.77 -20.42 -7.23
C SER A 584 -25.21 -19.17 -6.53
N THR A 585 -25.57 -17.97 -6.99
CA THR A 585 -25.32 -16.73 -6.25
C THR A 585 -26.32 -16.58 -5.10
N SER A 586 -25.85 -16.43 -3.86
CA SER A 586 -26.68 -16.36 -2.64
C SER A 586 -26.41 -15.11 -1.80
N VAL A 587 -27.49 -14.45 -1.36
CA VAL A 587 -27.43 -13.28 -0.47
C VAL A 587 -28.19 -13.55 0.82
N TYR A 588 -27.61 -13.19 1.96
CA TYR A 588 -28.19 -13.33 3.30
C TYR A 588 -28.16 -11.98 4.02
N LEU A 589 -29.32 -11.46 4.44
CA LEU A 589 -29.45 -10.24 5.22
C LEU A 589 -29.71 -10.59 6.69
N ALA A 590 -28.83 -10.14 7.59
CA ALA A 590 -28.82 -10.52 9.01
C ALA A 590 -30.09 -10.12 9.80
N THR A 591 -30.28 -10.80 10.92
CA THR A 591 -31.52 -10.82 11.74
C THR A 591 -31.33 -10.33 13.18
N GLY A 592 -30.11 -9.92 13.53
CA GLY A 592 -29.56 -9.96 14.89
C GLY A 592 -30.04 -8.95 15.93
N GLY A 593 -31.18 -8.27 15.77
CA GLY A 593 -31.67 -7.38 16.83
C GLY A 593 -33.03 -6.71 16.62
N THR A 594 -33.57 -6.21 17.73
CA THR A 594 -34.95 -5.73 17.89
C THR A 594 -35.16 -4.27 17.46
N GLY A 595 -34.32 -3.74 16.58
CA GLY A 595 -34.36 -2.35 16.11
C GLY A 595 -34.79 -2.22 14.64
N GLN A 596 -35.50 -1.15 14.30
CA GLN A 596 -35.75 -0.78 12.91
C GLN A 596 -34.45 -0.44 12.17
N GLY A 597 -34.39 -0.78 10.87
CA GLY A 597 -33.33 -0.31 9.98
C GLY A 597 -32.02 -1.09 10.06
N TRP A 598 -32.06 -2.39 10.35
CA TRP A 598 -30.86 -3.22 10.57
C TRP A 598 -29.96 -3.31 9.34
N ASN A 599 -30.53 -3.45 8.15
CA ASN A 599 -29.89 -3.01 6.91
C ASN A 599 -30.81 -2.03 6.20
N ILE A 600 -30.23 -1.06 5.49
CA ILE A 600 -30.96 -0.03 4.76
C ILE A 600 -30.57 -0.14 3.27
N VAL A 601 -31.53 -0.35 2.39
CA VAL A 601 -31.31 -0.36 0.93
C VAL A 601 -32.32 0.60 0.29
N THR A 602 -31.92 1.84 0.02
CA THR A 602 -32.88 2.89 -0.36
C THR A 602 -32.37 3.93 -1.35
N GLY A 603 -33.27 4.53 -2.11
CA GLY A 603 -32.96 5.64 -3.02
C GLY A 603 -32.03 5.26 -4.19
N ASN A 604 -31.83 3.96 -4.44
CA ASN A 604 -31.07 3.49 -5.60
C ASN A 604 -31.93 3.60 -6.88
N ALA A 605 -31.35 4.11 -7.97
CA ALA A 605 -32.12 4.65 -9.10
C ALA A 605 -32.67 3.60 -10.07
N SER A 606 -32.11 2.38 -10.10
CA SER A 606 -32.67 1.27 -10.91
C SER A 606 -33.64 0.38 -10.14
N GLY A 607 -33.67 0.47 -8.81
CA GLY A 607 -34.44 -0.39 -7.90
C GLY A 607 -33.61 -0.78 -6.67
N GLN A 608 -34.22 -1.41 -5.65
CA GLN A 608 -33.49 -1.71 -4.41
C GLN A 608 -32.80 -3.08 -4.47
N VAL A 609 -33.52 -4.15 -4.79
CA VAL A 609 -32.97 -5.51 -4.96
C VAL A 609 -33.39 -6.11 -6.30
N SER A 610 -32.44 -6.71 -7.04
CA SER A 610 -32.70 -7.39 -8.32
C SER A 610 -32.04 -8.77 -8.38
N LEU A 611 -32.79 -9.77 -8.84
CA LEU A 611 -32.33 -11.14 -9.09
C LEU A 611 -32.55 -11.55 -10.55
N SER A 612 -31.63 -12.33 -11.11
CA SER A 612 -31.79 -12.96 -12.43
C SER A 612 -30.98 -14.26 -12.57
N ALA A 613 -31.32 -15.08 -13.56
CA ALA A 613 -30.61 -16.32 -13.92
C ALA A 613 -30.34 -17.28 -12.73
N SER A 614 -31.38 -17.60 -11.96
CA SER A 614 -31.36 -18.56 -10.83
C SER A 614 -30.45 -18.20 -9.65
N ALA A 615 -30.22 -16.91 -9.42
CA ALA A 615 -29.74 -16.40 -8.13
C ALA A 615 -30.82 -16.54 -7.03
N THR A 616 -30.40 -16.52 -5.76
CA THR A 616 -31.27 -16.60 -4.59
C THR A 616 -30.93 -15.50 -3.58
N VAL A 617 -31.94 -14.89 -2.98
CA VAL A 617 -31.79 -13.89 -1.91
C VAL A 617 -32.70 -14.30 -0.76
N PHE A 618 -32.14 -14.30 0.45
CA PHE A 618 -32.85 -14.48 1.72
C PHE A 618 -32.86 -13.12 2.45
N ILE A 619 -34.04 -12.53 2.58
CA ILE A 619 -34.26 -11.29 3.33
C ILE A 619 -34.79 -11.68 4.71
N GLY A 620 -33.88 -12.07 5.60
CA GLY A 620 -34.15 -12.78 6.84
C GLY A 620 -33.20 -13.97 7.02
N ASP A 621 -33.39 -14.72 8.11
CA ASP A 621 -32.57 -15.87 8.45
C ASP A 621 -32.87 -17.09 7.57
N ARG A 622 -31.87 -17.95 7.45
CA ARG A 622 -32.05 -19.36 7.11
C ARG A 622 -31.06 -20.15 7.94
N TYR A 623 -31.50 -20.62 9.10
CA TYR A 623 -30.67 -21.45 9.98
C TYR A 623 -31.00 -22.92 9.79
N GLN A 624 -29.98 -23.78 9.89
CA GLN A 624 -30.17 -25.23 9.86
C GLN A 624 -30.09 -25.79 11.27
N SER A 625 -31.07 -26.60 11.64
CA SER A 625 -31.03 -27.41 12.86
C SER A 625 -31.50 -28.83 12.62
N CYS A 626 -30.95 -29.78 13.38
CA CYS A 626 -31.42 -31.15 13.39
C CYS A 626 -32.75 -31.20 14.16
N ASP A 627 -33.86 -31.40 13.46
CA ASP A 627 -35.17 -31.54 14.08
C ASP A 627 -35.38 -33.01 14.47
N CYS A 628 -35.52 -33.30 15.76
CA CYS A 628 -35.49 -34.66 16.31
C CYS A 628 -36.87 -35.04 16.89
N PRO A 629 -37.62 -36.00 16.32
CA PRO A 629 -39.02 -36.23 16.68
C PRO A 629 -39.35 -36.64 18.13
N GLN A 630 -38.37 -36.87 19.01
CA GLN A 630 -38.55 -37.38 20.38
C GLN A 630 -37.48 -36.86 21.39
N LYS A 631 -37.42 -35.55 21.71
CA LYS A 631 -36.86 -35.03 22.98
C LYS A 631 -37.11 -33.53 23.21
N PRO A 632 -37.49 -33.06 24.42
CA PRO A 632 -37.56 -31.64 24.74
C PRO A 632 -36.22 -31.07 25.24
N ASN A 633 -35.90 -29.84 24.81
CA ASN A 633 -35.00 -28.86 25.45
C ASN A 633 -33.47 -29.16 25.57
N LYS A 634 -32.65 -28.57 24.69
CA LYS A 634 -31.80 -27.36 24.97
C LYS A 634 -30.69 -27.16 23.92
N THR A 635 -30.61 -25.93 23.39
CA THR A 635 -29.52 -25.35 22.56
C THR A 635 -29.14 -26.08 21.24
N PRO A 636 -29.05 -25.38 20.09
CA PRO A 636 -28.61 -26.01 18.85
C PRO A 636 -27.14 -26.48 18.94
N PRO A 637 -26.79 -27.66 18.39
CA PRO A 637 -25.40 -28.04 18.22
C PRO A 637 -24.74 -27.18 17.14
N VAL A 638 -23.52 -26.70 17.39
CA VAL A 638 -22.69 -26.07 16.36
C VAL A 638 -22.28 -27.15 15.35
N ILE A 639 -22.69 -26.99 14.09
CA ILE A 639 -22.58 -28.06 13.09
C ILE A 639 -21.15 -28.17 12.56
N SER A 640 -20.33 -29.04 13.15
CA SER A 640 -19.07 -29.49 12.57
C SER A 640 -19.05 -30.98 12.19
N THR A 641 -20.07 -31.76 12.58
CA THR A 641 -20.08 -33.23 12.44
C THR A 641 -21.48 -33.84 12.19
N GLY A 642 -22.30 -33.22 11.34
CA GLY A 642 -23.58 -33.79 10.85
C GLY A 642 -24.72 -33.90 11.90
N CYS A 643 -25.91 -34.33 11.44
CA CYS A 643 -27.04 -34.63 12.32
C CYS A 643 -27.02 -36.09 12.79
N PRO A 644 -27.59 -36.40 13.98
CA PRO A 644 -27.83 -37.78 14.40
C PRO A 644 -28.72 -38.54 13.42
N PRO A 645 -28.60 -39.88 13.34
CA PRO A 645 -29.62 -40.72 12.72
C PRO A 645 -31.00 -40.40 13.31
N ASP A 646 -32.03 -40.43 12.47
CA ASP A 646 -33.43 -40.12 12.79
C ASP A 646 -33.76 -38.64 13.13
N CYS A 647 -32.82 -37.70 12.94
CA CYS A 647 -33.09 -36.26 13.01
C CYS A 647 -32.88 -35.56 11.65
N PRO A 648 -33.93 -35.27 10.86
CA PRO A 648 -33.79 -34.46 9.65
C PRO A 648 -33.14 -33.09 9.92
N LEU A 649 -32.10 -32.76 9.15
CA LEU A 649 -31.59 -31.40 9.04
C LEU A 649 -32.67 -30.55 8.37
N THR A 650 -33.24 -29.61 9.13
CA THR A 650 -34.35 -28.76 8.68
C THR A 650 -33.86 -27.32 8.56
N ASP A 651 -34.09 -26.72 7.40
CA ASP A 651 -33.92 -25.29 7.18
C ASP A 651 -35.10 -24.55 7.81
N HIS A 652 -34.82 -23.60 8.71
CA HIS A 652 -35.80 -22.70 9.30
C HIS A 652 -35.56 -21.29 8.78
N GLU A 653 -36.61 -20.68 8.22
CA GLU A 653 -36.60 -19.31 7.74
C GLU A 653 -37.30 -18.41 8.77
N SER A 654 -36.72 -17.25 9.08
CA SER A 654 -37.28 -16.32 10.07
C SER A 654 -36.89 -14.87 9.80
N GLY A 655 -37.87 -13.97 9.70
CA GLY A 655 -37.65 -12.59 9.26
C GLY A 655 -36.71 -11.75 10.12
N GLY A 656 -35.90 -10.94 9.44
CA GLY A 656 -34.99 -9.96 10.04
C GLY A 656 -35.32 -8.53 9.61
N TYR A 657 -35.22 -7.57 10.54
CA TYR A 657 -35.65 -6.17 10.45
C TYR A 657 -34.90 -5.32 9.41
N ASN A 658 -35.11 -5.60 8.12
CA ASN A 658 -34.48 -4.92 6.99
C ASN A 658 -35.38 -3.80 6.43
N THR A 659 -34.78 -2.72 5.89
CA THR A 659 -35.50 -1.54 5.37
C THR A 659 -35.14 -1.27 3.91
N ILE A 660 -36.03 -1.60 2.97
CA ILE A 660 -35.73 -1.73 1.52
C ILE A 660 -36.75 -0.94 0.66
N TYR A 661 -36.81 0.39 0.77
CA TYR A 661 -37.82 1.22 0.07
C TYR A 661 -37.22 2.12 -1.02
N GLY A 662 -38.01 2.42 -2.05
CA GLY A 662 -37.66 3.42 -3.07
C GLY A 662 -38.80 3.70 -4.06
N ASN A 663 -38.53 4.60 -5.02
CA ASN A 663 -39.47 5.06 -6.04
C ASN A 663 -39.67 4.05 -7.20
N TYR A 664 -38.85 2.99 -7.24
CA TYR A 664 -38.92 1.87 -8.17
C TYR A 664 -39.10 0.56 -7.37
N PHE A 665 -39.23 -0.59 -8.05
CA PHE A 665 -39.37 -1.90 -7.41
C PHE A 665 -38.39 -2.10 -6.24
N TRP A 666 -38.94 -2.53 -5.11
CA TRP A 666 -38.19 -2.88 -3.91
C TRP A 666 -37.46 -4.20 -4.13
N VAL A 667 -38.15 -5.20 -4.69
CA VAL A 667 -37.57 -6.47 -5.12
C VAL A 667 -38.06 -6.86 -6.52
N THR A 668 -37.14 -7.09 -7.44
CA THR A 668 -37.40 -7.63 -8.78
C THR A 668 -36.81 -9.02 -8.90
N ASN A 669 -37.66 -10.03 -9.11
CA ASN A 669 -37.25 -11.41 -9.37
C ASN A 669 -37.45 -11.80 -10.84
N GLY A 670 -36.36 -11.90 -11.60
CA GLY A 670 -36.35 -12.41 -12.97
C GLY A 670 -36.03 -13.92 -13.09
N THR A 671 -36.23 -14.72 -12.05
CA THR A 671 -35.89 -16.15 -12.02
C THR A 671 -37.10 -17.06 -11.79
N SER A 672 -36.89 -18.37 -11.94
CA SER A 672 -37.80 -19.42 -11.46
C SER A 672 -37.52 -19.86 -10.01
N THR A 673 -36.47 -19.34 -9.37
CA THR A 673 -36.16 -19.60 -7.96
C THR A 673 -37.02 -18.70 -7.07
N GLY A 674 -37.51 -19.25 -5.95
CA GLY A 674 -38.22 -18.46 -4.95
C GLY A 674 -37.31 -17.41 -4.34
N VAL A 675 -37.77 -16.17 -4.29
CA VAL A 675 -37.23 -15.16 -3.36
C VAL A 675 -38.03 -15.25 -2.08
N TYR A 676 -37.32 -15.43 -0.97
CA TYR A 676 -37.91 -15.52 0.36
C TYR A 676 -37.67 -14.19 1.08
N ALA A 677 -38.74 -13.43 1.28
CA ALA A 677 -38.71 -12.12 1.91
C ALA A 677 -39.82 -12.00 2.95
N ASP A 678 -39.42 -12.05 4.23
CA ASP A 678 -40.32 -11.79 5.35
C ASP A 678 -40.43 -10.27 5.57
N LEU A 679 -41.65 -9.73 5.51
CA LEU A 679 -41.92 -8.29 5.44
C LEU A 679 -41.93 -7.63 6.82
N THR A 680 -40.79 -7.66 7.51
CA THR A 680 -40.61 -7.14 8.88
C THR A 680 -40.63 -5.61 9.00
N TYR A 681 -41.85 -5.05 8.89
CA TYR A 681 -42.32 -3.76 9.40
C TYR A 681 -41.82 -2.45 8.75
N TRP A 682 -42.75 -1.76 8.08
CA TRP A 682 -42.53 -0.49 7.36
C TRP A 682 -43.11 0.74 8.08
N ASN A 683 -42.71 0.98 9.33
CA ASN A 683 -43.14 2.12 10.17
C ASN A 683 -44.65 2.26 10.49
N SER A 684 -45.53 1.54 9.81
CA SER A 684 -46.97 1.36 10.08
C SER A 684 -47.48 0.17 9.23
N CYS A 685 -48.81 -0.02 9.07
CA CYS A 685 -49.40 -0.95 8.09
C CYS A 685 -49.85 -0.25 6.77
N PRO A 686 -48.96 0.34 5.94
CA PRO A 686 -49.27 0.42 4.52
C PRO A 686 -48.99 -0.96 3.92
N THR A 687 -49.95 -1.52 3.19
CA THR A 687 -49.61 -2.56 2.21
C THR A 687 -48.58 -1.96 1.24
N PRO A 688 -47.48 -2.67 0.93
CA PRO A 688 -46.58 -2.23 -0.13
C PRO A 688 -47.40 -1.97 -1.40
N PRO A 689 -47.13 -0.88 -2.16
CA PRO A 689 -47.75 -0.69 -3.46
C PRO A 689 -47.63 -1.97 -4.29
N ALA A 690 -48.63 -2.32 -5.10
CA ALA A 690 -48.57 -3.54 -5.91
C ALA A 690 -47.32 -3.57 -6.83
N ALA A 691 -46.82 -2.38 -7.21
CA ALA A 691 -45.58 -2.17 -7.97
C ALA A 691 -44.29 -2.20 -7.11
N ALA A 692 -44.33 -2.59 -5.84
CA ALA A 692 -43.13 -2.78 -5.00
C ALA A 692 -42.40 -4.10 -5.31
N PHE A 693 -43.11 -5.10 -5.83
CA PHE A 693 -42.58 -6.43 -6.13
C PHE A 693 -42.84 -6.79 -7.59
N ASN A 694 -41.89 -7.50 -8.20
CA ASN A 694 -42.02 -8.03 -9.56
C ASN A 694 -41.49 -9.48 -9.61
N GLY A 695 -42.20 -10.37 -10.30
CA GLY A 695 -41.90 -11.80 -10.35
C GLY A 695 -42.29 -12.59 -9.09
N THR A 696 -41.84 -13.85 -9.02
CA THR A 696 -42.19 -14.79 -7.94
C THR A 696 -41.46 -14.43 -6.65
N VAL A 697 -42.10 -13.64 -5.79
CA VAL A 697 -41.63 -13.31 -4.45
C VAL A 697 -42.58 -13.92 -3.42
N TYR A 698 -42.07 -14.83 -2.60
CA TYR A 698 -42.77 -15.33 -1.42
C TYR A 698 -42.74 -14.24 -0.36
N ARG A 699 -43.92 -13.85 0.10
CA ARG A 699 -44.15 -12.72 1.01
C ARG A 699 -44.86 -13.26 2.24
N ASP A 700 -44.17 -13.32 3.36
CA ASP A 700 -44.85 -13.38 4.65
C ASP A 700 -45.13 -11.96 5.14
N TYR A 701 -46.37 -11.72 5.53
CA TYR A 701 -46.81 -10.44 6.10
C TYR A 701 -46.88 -10.56 7.63
N PRO A 702 -46.52 -9.50 8.39
CA PRO A 702 -46.78 -9.47 9.82
C PRO A 702 -48.27 -9.68 10.11
N GLN A 703 -48.60 -10.62 10.99
CA GLN A 703 -49.99 -10.88 11.36
C GLN A 703 -50.62 -9.63 11.99
N GLY A 704 -51.48 -8.94 11.23
CA GLY A 704 -52.18 -7.73 11.69
C GLY A 704 -52.61 -6.77 10.58
N CYS A 705 -51.93 -6.73 9.43
CA CYS A 705 -52.34 -5.86 8.33
C CYS A 705 -53.38 -6.56 7.42
N GLY A 706 -54.66 -6.26 7.59
CA GLY A 706 -55.74 -6.90 6.82
C GLY A 706 -55.76 -6.51 5.33
N GLY A 707 -55.68 -7.51 4.45
CA GLY A 707 -55.80 -7.37 2.99
C GLY A 707 -56.51 -8.59 2.39
N ILE A 708 -57.50 -8.36 1.54
CA ILE A 708 -58.43 -9.39 1.03
C ILE A 708 -57.79 -10.15 -0.14
N GLU A 709 -57.85 -11.48 -0.13
CA GLU A 709 -57.55 -12.30 -1.33
C GLU A 709 -58.79 -12.53 -2.21
N PRO A 710 -58.67 -12.38 -3.55
CA PRO A 710 -59.60 -12.95 -4.51
C PRO A 710 -59.07 -14.27 -5.13
N ILE A 711 -59.76 -15.38 -4.83
CA ILE A 711 -60.19 -16.55 -5.66
C ILE A 711 -59.62 -16.66 -7.11
N VAL A 712 -59.35 -17.82 -7.76
CA VAL A 712 -59.91 -19.20 -7.70
C VAL A 712 -58.91 -20.21 -8.33
N VAL A 713 -59.01 -21.52 -8.00
CA VAL A 713 -58.77 -22.60 -8.98
C VAL A 713 -59.90 -23.64 -8.94
N HIS A 714 -60.65 -23.77 -10.04
CA HIS A 714 -61.65 -24.84 -10.22
C HIS A 714 -61.00 -26.10 -10.79
N ARG A 715 -61.45 -27.29 -10.33
CA ARG A 715 -61.68 -28.45 -11.21
C ARG A 715 -62.96 -29.17 -10.81
N LYS A 716 -63.84 -29.40 -11.79
CA LYS A 716 -64.93 -30.38 -11.75
C LYS A 716 -64.45 -31.67 -12.40
N ASN A 717 -64.79 -32.81 -11.82
CA ASN A 717 -64.82 -34.11 -12.50
C ASN A 717 -66.13 -34.85 -12.11
N ASP A 718 -67.11 -34.81 -13.02
CA ASP A 718 -68.00 -35.89 -13.46
C ASP A 718 -68.51 -37.01 -12.50
N SER A 719 -69.03 -36.67 -11.32
CA SER A 719 -70.09 -37.47 -10.65
C SER A 719 -70.67 -36.70 -9.45
N GLY A 720 -71.62 -35.81 -9.71
CA GLY A 720 -72.11 -34.88 -8.67
C GLY A 720 -72.91 -35.54 -7.56
N ASP A 721 -72.34 -35.58 -6.35
CA ASP A 721 -73.04 -35.61 -5.06
C ASP A 721 -72.08 -35.07 -3.97
N GLU A 722 -72.61 -34.32 -2.99
CA GLU A 722 -71.82 -33.76 -1.88
C GLU A 722 -71.83 -34.69 -0.66
N GLN A 723 -70.66 -35.00 -0.09
CA GLN A 723 -70.55 -35.41 1.32
C GLN A 723 -69.37 -34.75 2.04
N LEU A 724 -69.72 -33.97 3.07
CA LEU A 724 -68.92 -33.69 4.26
C LEU A 724 -68.89 -34.98 5.14
N GLN A 725 -67.91 -35.30 5.99
CA GLN A 725 -66.83 -34.48 6.54
C GLN A 725 -65.69 -35.29 7.20
N SER A 726 -64.68 -34.51 7.66
CA SER A 726 -63.59 -34.77 8.65
C SER A 726 -62.22 -35.07 8.02
N VAL A 727 -61.07 -34.62 8.56
CA VAL A 727 -60.72 -33.80 9.76
C VAL A 727 -59.67 -32.71 9.34
N SER A 728 -59.04 -31.83 10.14
CA SER A 728 -58.74 -31.75 11.59
C SER A 728 -58.83 -30.32 12.21
N ALA A 729 -57.73 -29.75 12.70
CA ALA A 729 -57.61 -28.55 13.58
C ALA A 729 -56.18 -27.94 13.54
N GLY A 730 -55.97 -26.66 13.92
CA GLY A 730 -54.59 -26.12 13.95
C GLY A 730 -54.29 -24.62 14.09
N THR A 731 -55.14 -23.76 14.69
CA THR A 731 -54.75 -22.43 15.29
C THR A 731 -55.98 -21.70 15.82
N SER A 732 -57.10 -21.81 15.11
CA SER A 732 -58.41 -21.30 15.51
C SER A 732 -58.81 -21.72 16.92
N GLU A 733 -58.47 -22.96 17.31
CA GLU A 733 -58.80 -23.56 18.60
C GLU A 733 -58.09 -22.86 19.76
N ALA A 734 -56.85 -22.40 19.60
CA ALA A 734 -56.10 -21.77 20.68
C ALA A 734 -56.71 -20.40 21.06
N ILE A 735 -57.11 -19.60 20.07
CA ILE A 735 -57.78 -18.32 20.30
C ILE A 735 -59.22 -18.54 20.80
N GLN A 736 -59.92 -19.58 20.33
CA GLN A 736 -61.21 -19.97 20.91
C GLN A 736 -61.08 -20.46 22.36
N MET A 737 -60.04 -21.22 22.69
CA MET A 737 -59.75 -21.69 24.05
C MET A 737 -59.41 -20.53 24.99
N ILE A 738 -58.62 -19.55 24.55
CA ILE A 738 -58.38 -18.31 25.32
C ILE A 738 -59.70 -17.56 25.56
N LYS A 739 -60.54 -17.37 24.53
CA LYS A 739 -61.86 -16.74 24.68
C LYS A 739 -62.79 -17.53 25.62
N HIS A 740 -62.75 -18.86 25.59
CA HIS A 740 -63.56 -19.72 26.45
C HIS A 740 -63.08 -19.70 27.91
N LEU A 741 -61.76 -19.74 28.16
CA LEU A 741 -61.18 -19.60 29.50
C LEU A 741 -61.52 -18.23 30.12
N LEU A 742 -61.46 -17.16 29.32
CA LEU A 742 -61.90 -15.81 29.72
C LEU A 742 -63.40 -15.76 30.06
N TYR A 743 -64.24 -16.43 29.26
CA TYR A 743 -65.67 -16.54 29.53
C TYR A 743 -65.95 -17.29 30.84
N LEU A 744 -65.24 -18.40 31.12
CA LEU A 744 -65.40 -19.18 32.35
C LEU A 744 -65.00 -18.37 33.60
N ILE A 745 -63.87 -17.66 33.56
CA ILE A 745 -63.38 -16.82 34.67
C ILE A 745 -64.39 -15.72 35.02
N ASN A 746 -65.02 -15.10 34.01
CA ASN A 746 -65.97 -14.01 34.22
C ASN A 746 -67.39 -14.49 34.57
N SER A 747 -67.80 -15.67 34.09
CA SER A 747 -69.20 -16.13 34.21
C SER A 747 -69.45 -17.07 35.39
N ASN A 748 -68.48 -17.91 35.76
CA ASN A 748 -68.60 -18.91 36.83
C ASN A 748 -67.34 -18.94 37.73
N PRO A 749 -67.04 -17.85 38.45
CA PRO A 749 -65.73 -17.65 39.07
C PRO A 749 -65.37 -18.67 40.17
N ASP A 750 -66.33 -19.22 40.91
CA ASP A 750 -66.06 -20.17 42.00
C ASP A 750 -65.76 -21.62 41.53
N SER A 751 -66.04 -21.93 40.26
CA SER A 751 -65.83 -23.26 39.64
C SER A 751 -64.86 -23.25 38.45
N ALA A 752 -64.18 -22.12 38.20
CA ALA A 752 -63.20 -21.94 37.11
C ALA A 752 -61.73 -21.89 37.63
N ASP A 753 -61.41 -22.63 38.69
CA ASP A 753 -60.09 -22.60 39.36
C ASP A 753 -58.94 -23.21 38.55
N TYR A 754 -59.24 -24.07 37.57
CA TYR A 754 -58.28 -24.57 36.58
C TYR A 754 -58.01 -23.57 35.44
N ALA A 755 -58.87 -22.54 35.27
CA ALA A 755 -58.83 -21.67 34.10
C ALA A 755 -57.68 -20.66 34.14
N ILE A 756 -57.35 -20.07 35.30
CA ILE A 756 -56.20 -19.16 35.42
C ILE A 756 -54.86 -19.89 35.13
N PRO A 757 -54.57 -21.08 35.69
CA PRO A 757 -53.39 -21.87 35.30
C PRO A 757 -53.27 -22.17 33.80
N MET A 758 -54.36 -22.62 33.16
CA MET A 758 -54.38 -22.89 31.71
C MET A 758 -54.29 -21.61 30.87
N LEU A 759 -54.80 -20.49 31.37
CA LEU A 759 -54.66 -19.20 30.70
C LEU A 759 -53.22 -18.68 30.84
N SER A 760 -52.59 -18.84 32.01
CA SER A 760 -51.20 -18.43 32.26
C SER A 760 -50.20 -19.11 31.31
N SER A 761 -50.34 -20.41 31.03
CA SER A 761 -49.48 -21.10 30.07
C SER A 761 -49.70 -20.68 28.60
N LEU A 762 -50.80 -19.97 28.31
CA LEU A 762 -51.12 -19.46 26.98
C LEU A 762 -50.73 -17.98 26.83
N VAL A 763 -51.04 -17.13 27.81
CA VAL A 763 -50.93 -15.64 27.72
C VAL A 763 -50.13 -14.99 28.86
N GLY A 764 -49.62 -15.77 29.81
CA GLY A 764 -48.64 -15.34 30.81
C GLY A 764 -47.24 -15.15 30.22
N PRO A 765 -46.22 -14.73 30.99
CA PRO A 765 -44.96 -14.21 30.45
C PRO A 765 -44.13 -15.21 29.62
N LEU A 766 -44.29 -16.51 29.86
CA LEU A 766 -43.71 -17.59 29.07
C LEU A 766 -44.70 -18.24 28.07
N GLY A 767 -45.91 -17.69 27.94
CA GLY A 767 -46.98 -18.19 27.08
C GLY A 767 -46.83 -17.79 25.61
N LYS A 768 -47.35 -18.62 24.70
CA LYS A 768 -47.21 -18.44 23.24
C LYS A 768 -48.07 -17.30 22.66
N TYR A 769 -49.02 -16.76 23.43
CA TYR A 769 -50.06 -15.81 22.98
C TYR A 769 -50.17 -14.57 23.89
N ILE A 770 -49.05 -14.06 24.43
CA ILE A 770 -48.99 -12.93 25.40
C ILE A 770 -49.83 -11.68 25.08
N TYR A 771 -50.12 -11.39 23.82
CA TYR A 771 -50.92 -10.23 23.42
C TYR A 771 -52.43 -10.51 23.29
N ALA A 772 -52.88 -11.77 23.38
CA ALA A 772 -54.26 -12.17 23.12
C ALA A 772 -55.30 -11.66 24.14
N LEU A 773 -54.85 -11.11 25.28
CA LEU A 773 -55.70 -10.47 26.29
C LEU A 773 -56.09 -9.02 25.95
N GLY A 774 -55.40 -8.36 25.02
CA GLY A 774 -55.57 -6.93 24.75
C GLY A 774 -55.05 -5.99 25.87
N VAL A 775 -54.71 -6.53 27.04
CA VAL A 775 -54.03 -5.85 28.15
C VAL A 775 -52.88 -6.72 28.67
N PRO A 776 -51.82 -6.15 29.26
CA PRO A 776 -50.72 -6.93 29.84
C PRO A 776 -51.22 -7.93 30.89
N TRP A 777 -50.69 -9.16 30.88
CA TRP A 777 -51.03 -10.25 31.82
C TRP A 777 -51.13 -9.80 33.28
N GLU A 778 -50.17 -9.00 33.74
CA GLU A 778 -50.10 -8.54 35.12
C GLU A 778 -51.24 -7.56 35.47
N ASN A 779 -51.65 -6.70 34.53
CA ASN A 779 -52.79 -5.81 34.69
C ASN A 779 -54.11 -6.59 34.67
N TYR A 780 -54.20 -7.65 33.86
CA TYR A 780 -55.34 -8.56 33.87
C TYR A 780 -55.50 -9.26 35.24
N LEU A 781 -54.41 -9.75 35.84
CA LEU A 781 -54.43 -10.35 37.17
C LEU A 781 -54.76 -9.33 38.28
N ILE A 782 -54.28 -8.09 38.19
CA ILE A 782 -54.66 -7.00 39.11
C ILE A 782 -56.17 -6.74 39.04
N ASN A 783 -56.76 -6.74 37.84
CA ASN A 783 -58.21 -6.59 37.69
C ASN A 783 -58.97 -7.74 38.38
N ILE A 784 -58.56 -9.00 38.22
CA ILE A 784 -59.19 -10.14 38.92
C ILE A 784 -59.11 -9.98 40.45
N GLU A 785 -57.95 -9.60 40.97
CA GLU A 785 -57.72 -9.38 42.41
C GLU A 785 -58.65 -8.30 42.98
N GLN A 786 -58.86 -7.21 42.24
CA GLN A 786 -59.71 -6.09 42.65
C GLN A 786 -61.20 -6.35 42.44
N SER A 787 -61.62 -6.87 41.27
CA SER A 787 -63.02 -6.92 40.84
C SER A 787 -63.74 -8.25 41.04
N SER A 788 -63.04 -9.37 41.23
CA SER A 788 -63.71 -10.66 41.44
C SER A 788 -64.43 -10.70 42.79
N LEU A 789 -65.51 -11.48 42.88
CA LEU A 789 -66.14 -11.83 44.17
C LEU A 789 -65.60 -13.16 44.75
N SER A 790 -64.87 -13.95 43.95
CA SER A 790 -64.33 -15.24 44.40
C SER A 790 -62.99 -15.07 45.12
N ASN A 791 -62.98 -15.34 46.42
CA ASN A 791 -61.76 -15.38 47.24
C ASN A 791 -60.73 -16.41 46.74
N LYS A 792 -61.14 -17.41 45.96
CA LYS A 792 -60.26 -18.43 45.38
C LYS A 792 -59.48 -17.88 44.19
N LEU A 793 -60.15 -17.21 43.26
CA LEU A 793 -59.50 -16.56 42.11
C LEU A 793 -58.56 -15.42 42.52
N LYS A 794 -58.91 -14.62 43.55
CA LYS A 794 -58.01 -13.57 44.07
C LYS A 794 -56.66 -14.14 44.54
N ARG A 795 -56.69 -15.26 45.26
CA ARG A 795 -55.47 -15.94 45.72
C ARG A 795 -54.64 -16.48 44.55
N GLN A 796 -55.28 -17.04 43.52
CA GLN A 796 -54.58 -17.50 42.32
C GLN A 796 -53.96 -16.34 41.54
N ALA A 797 -54.68 -15.22 41.38
CA ALA A 797 -54.16 -14.03 40.70
C ALA A 797 -52.91 -13.46 41.40
N LEU A 798 -52.87 -13.46 42.74
CA LEU A 798 -51.68 -13.07 43.49
C LEU A 798 -50.49 -14.02 43.26
N VAL A 799 -50.71 -15.33 43.24
CA VAL A 799 -49.67 -16.34 42.96
C VAL A 799 -49.06 -16.12 41.56
N TYR A 800 -49.90 -15.98 40.53
CA TYR A 800 -49.42 -15.78 39.16
C TYR A 800 -48.80 -14.39 38.91
N LYS A 801 -49.08 -13.38 39.74
CA LYS A 801 -48.32 -12.11 39.76
C LYS A 801 -46.91 -12.28 40.31
N ILE A 802 -46.74 -13.08 41.37
CA ILE A 802 -45.42 -13.39 41.95
C ILE A 802 -44.60 -14.24 40.96
N GLU A 803 -45.20 -15.26 40.35
CA GLU A 803 -44.57 -16.08 39.31
C GLU A 803 -44.12 -15.23 38.12
N ALA A 804 -45.00 -14.36 37.60
CA ALA A 804 -44.65 -13.46 36.49
C ALA A 804 -43.52 -12.46 36.79
N ARG A 805 -43.31 -12.09 38.06
CA ARG A 805 -42.19 -11.25 38.51
C ARG A 805 -40.91 -12.06 38.64
N LEU A 806 -40.98 -13.29 39.15
CA LEU A 806 -39.86 -14.23 39.23
C LEU A 806 -39.32 -14.60 37.83
N GLU A 807 -40.20 -14.86 36.87
CA GLU A 807 -39.85 -15.17 35.48
C GLU A 807 -39.10 -14.01 34.78
N ARG A 808 -39.41 -12.77 35.17
CA ARG A 808 -38.71 -11.55 34.72
C ARG A 808 -37.49 -11.17 35.57
N GLN A 809 -37.14 -11.98 36.57
CA GLN A 809 -36.05 -11.72 37.52
C GLN A 809 -36.22 -10.42 38.36
N ASP A 810 -37.45 -9.93 38.53
CA ASP A 810 -37.78 -8.76 39.37
C ASP A 810 -37.95 -9.17 40.85
N TYR A 811 -36.83 -9.52 41.49
CA TYR A 811 -36.82 -9.98 42.88
C TYR A 811 -37.30 -8.91 43.88
N ASN A 812 -37.11 -7.62 43.57
CA ASN A 812 -37.59 -6.52 44.41
C ASN A 812 -39.12 -6.35 44.32
N GLY A 813 -39.69 -6.50 43.11
CA GLY A 813 -41.15 -6.54 42.93
C GLY A 813 -41.82 -7.72 43.62
N VAL A 814 -41.17 -8.89 43.62
CA VAL A 814 -41.63 -10.07 44.41
C VAL A 814 -41.67 -9.75 45.90
N LEU A 815 -40.59 -9.18 46.46
CA LEU A 815 -40.53 -8.76 47.87
C LEU A 815 -41.62 -7.73 48.22
N SER A 816 -41.89 -6.77 47.32
CA SER A 816 -42.95 -5.78 47.49
C SER A 816 -44.35 -6.43 47.55
N LEU A 817 -44.67 -7.34 46.63
CA LEU A 817 -45.94 -8.07 46.61
C LEU A 817 -46.14 -8.93 47.87
N CYS A 818 -45.10 -9.66 48.30
CA CYS A 818 -45.15 -10.48 49.51
C CYS A 818 -45.42 -9.62 50.77
N ASN A 819 -44.83 -8.43 50.87
CA ASN A 819 -45.04 -7.52 52.00
C ASN A 819 -46.45 -6.91 52.02
N THR A 820 -47.04 -6.58 50.86
CA THR A 820 -48.42 -6.05 50.80
C THR A 820 -49.50 -7.08 51.12
N SER A 821 -49.24 -8.37 50.89
CA SER A 821 -50.25 -9.43 51.07
C SER A 821 -50.28 -10.03 52.49
N PHE A 822 -49.29 -9.74 53.33
CA PHE A 822 -49.25 -10.23 54.72
C PHE A 822 -50.22 -9.54 55.68
N THR A 823 -50.90 -8.46 55.25
CA THR A 823 -51.88 -7.72 56.07
C THR A 823 -53.32 -8.19 55.89
N LEU A 824 -53.61 -9.13 54.97
CA LEU A 824 -54.94 -9.73 54.80
C LEU A 824 -55.09 -11.05 55.57
N GLN A 825 -55.20 -10.88 56.89
CA GLN A 825 -55.77 -11.78 57.89
C GLN A 825 -55.22 -13.20 58.03
N HIS A 826 -54.68 -13.44 59.24
CA HIS A 826 -54.79 -14.72 59.94
C HIS A 826 -56.15 -15.40 59.72
N TYR A 827 -56.16 -16.53 59.01
CA TYR A 827 -57.11 -17.60 59.25
C TYR A 827 -56.35 -18.86 59.64
N SER A 828 -56.62 -19.35 60.84
CA SER A 828 -55.86 -20.40 61.50
C SER A 828 -56.24 -21.80 61.02
N SER A 829 -55.36 -22.45 60.25
CA SER A 829 -55.15 -23.90 60.33
C SER A 829 -53.89 -24.36 59.60
N ARG A 830 -52.93 -24.89 60.36
CA ARG A 830 -51.80 -25.76 59.99
C ARG A 830 -51.63 -26.11 58.49
N ASN A 831 -50.62 -25.52 57.84
CA ASN A 831 -49.53 -26.22 57.11
C ASN A 831 -48.81 -25.30 56.09
N THR A 832 -47.91 -24.45 56.59
CA THR A 832 -46.93 -23.75 55.75
C THR A 832 -45.76 -24.67 55.40
N ARG A 833 -45.78 -25.27 54.21
CA ARG A 833 -44.58 -25.76 53.50
C ARG A 833 -44.79 -25.78 51.98
N ARG A 834 -44.55 -24.64 51.33
CA ARG A 834 -43.67 -24.49 50.16
C ARG A 834 -43.51 -23.01 49.83
#